data_AF-A0A813DQD2-F1
#
_entry.id   AF-A0A813DQD2-F1
#
_cell.length_a   1.000
_cell.length_b   1.000
_cell.length_c   1.000
_cell.angle_alpha   90.00
_cell.angle_beta   90.00
_cell.angle_gamma   90.00
#
_symmetry.space_group_name_H-M   'P 1'
#
loop_
_entity.id
_entity.type
_entity.pdbx_description
1 polymer ?
#
loop_
_entity_poly.entity_id
_entity_poly.type
_entity_poly.pdbx_seq_one_letter_code
_entity_poly.pdbx_strand_id
1 'polypeptide(L)'
;MAVDSAISELRLLHANVFEDGLADTPGNLGFTADFRRRASELLRVLCDDGQGRLLYGFTPSRDLSRLPPTVPLASVESIFGFIDVLYSAFYHPLGGEARLGLVAPGEPPNLESTLRGLFLRSTLADPSAPPSPTNPWQSFPGFEAALQDAFSSSSGGLSAEREAELRRRLRGIANDAFEPAQGSLSWERSTIEGIFKRHENVMRDKWDRYIAMFQSAADDSVRNEGATATALSLLLHVKPSTGARSQGEEMMALLETFVDGQSGRVERVRTLSMRAAVWWLLLRLCQHSLRNPHAASAIEAFSGGATVSSDAEGRAATVFRQVLQAIDLWEAQSDLAYRHARLCDTFRNFSPAVATLVEYDAQWRKLPLPAVRSYEVVSGSGNASILFDGHVFERLLAVAEQDIPSQVEGERAPKSSAVVLLRHRSSGVLCLVMAVHLESGPPSKTSAVRLRSAQTQALLASVAKLAALLRSQGERCAVFVGGDFNAVREEFISGNTPDFYETPDAVQPEAGYRAPPCGPSSEPSPSSRRAFQSSLGPCGELCLSCDGVDEGWLREVSRAGAPAGSSLCSRAGAPVVIDFILAASLGYASECDPFKAESVAIATLEEQKEAADKDGGLAAAVRLFGSDHLPVACAARL
;
A
#
# COMPACT_ATOMS: atom_id res chain seq x y z
N MET A 1 -19.92 30.31 -37.02
CA MET A 1 -18.49 30.42 -36.67
C MET A 1 -18.38 30.73 -35.18
N ALA A 2 -18.51 29.71 -34.35
CA ALA A 2 -18.38 29.79 -32.90
C ALA A 2 -17.69 28.50 -32.41
N VAL A 3 -16.42 28.37 -32.79
CA VAL A 3 -15.46 27.37 -32.32
C VAL A 3 -14.14 28.12 -32.35
N ASP A 4 -13.70 28.70 -31.23
CA ASP A 4 -12.31 29.14 -30.95
C ASP A 4 -12.20 30.00 -29.68
N SER A 5 -12.72 29.51 -28.54
CA SER A 5 -12.45 30.15 -27.25
C SER A 5 -12.20 29.16 -26.10
N ALA A 6 -11.91 27.89 -26.40
CA ALA A 6 -12.02 26.82 -25.40
C ALA A 6 -10.73 26.06 -25.05
N ILE A 7 -9.54 26.49 -25.46
CA ILE A 7 -8.29 25.90 -24.92
C ILE A 7 -7.26 27.01 -24.67
N SER A 8 -7.34 27.64 -23.50
CA SER A 8 -6.24 28.46 -22.93
C SER A 8 -5.73 27.89 -21.61
N GLU A 9 -6.12 26.66 -21.26
CA GLU A 9 -5.90 26.09 -19.94
C GLU A 9 -5.46 24.61 -20.04
N LEU A 10 -4.23 24.35 -19.58
CA LEU A 10 -3.64 23.03 -19.39
C LEU A 10 -4.18 22.41 -18.11
N ARG A 11 -4.87 21.28 -18.21
CA ARG A 11 -5.31 20.48 -17.06
C ARG A 11 -4.32 19.38 -16.76
N LEU A 12 -3.80 19.36 -15.54
CA LEU A 12 -2.89 18.33 -15.04
C LEU A 12 -3.52 17.58 -13.88
N LEU A 13 -3.42 16.26 -13.93
CA LEU A 13 -3.89 15.35 -12.90
C LEU A 13 -2.70 14.58 -12.32
N HIS A 14 -2.66 14.42 -11.01
CA HIS A 14 -1.85 13.40 -10.38
C HIS A 14 -2.77 12.35 -9.76
N ALA A 15 -2.49 11.08 -10.05
CA ALA A 15 -3.19 9.96 -9.45
C ALA A 15 -2.21 8.86 -9.05
N ASN A 16 -2.34 8.37 -7.83
CA ASN A 16 -1.73 7.12 -7.41
C ASN A 16 -2.66 5.97 -7.82
N VAL A 17 -2.11 4.89 -8.35
CA VAL A 17 -2.89 3.72 -8.75
C VAL A 17 -2.51 2.55 -7.87
N PHE A 18 -3.44 2.10 -7.03
CA PHE A 18 -3.15 1.05 -6.04
C PHE A 18 -2.49 -0.19 -6.69
N GLU A 19 -1.31 -0.60 -6.23
CA GLU A 19 -0.62 -1.79 -6.77
C GLU A 19 -1.49 -3.07 -6.68
N ASP A 20 -1.43 -3.94 -7.69
CA ASP A 20 -2.16 -5.20 -7.65
C ASP A 20 -1.76 -6.11 -6.47
N GLY A 21 -2.76 -6.71 -5.83
CA GLY A 21 -2.61 -7.58 -4.66
C GLY A 21 -2.27 -6.87 -3.34
N LEU A 22 -2.10 -5.54 -3.29
CA LEU A 22 -2.05 -4.80 -2.02
C LEU A 22 -3.45 -4.51 -1.45
N ALA A 23 -4.48 -4.42 -2.29
CA ALA A 23 -5.85 -4.23 -1.84
C ALA A 23 -6.41 -5.46 -1.08
N ASP A 24 -5.84 -6.64 -1.32
CA ASP A 24 -6.32 -7.89 -0.74
C ASP A 24 -5.69 -8.21 0.62
N THR A 25 -4.73 -7.38 1.08
CA THR A 25 -4.06 -7.65 2.36
C THR A 25 -5.03 -7.47 3.54
N PRO A 26 -4.88 -8.24 4.63
CA PRO A 26 -5.83 -8.19 5.75
C PRO A 26 -6.07 -6.77 6.26
N GLY A 27 -5.02 -5.97 6.44
CA GLY A 27 -5.12 -4.58 6.90
C GLY A 27 -5.71 -3.60 5.89
N ASN A 28 -5.85 -3.98 4.62
CA ASN A 28 -6.39 -3.13 3.55
C ASN A 28 -7.78 -3.57 3.07
N LEU A 29 -8.42 -4.56 3.71
CA LEU A 29 -9.79 -4.93 3.37
C LEU A 29 -10.75 -3.78 3.74
N GLY A 30 -11.32 -3.16 2.72
CA GLY A 30 -12.28 -2.07 2.86
C GLY A 30 -13.70 -2.58 3.09
N PHE A 31 -14.17 -2.52 4.33
CA PHE A 31 -15.55 -2.87 4.67
C PHE A 31 -16.46 -1.63 4.67
N THR A 32 -17.74 -1.80 4.32
CA THR A 32 -18.74 -0.72 4.43
C THR A 32 -18.94 -0.29 5.88
N ALA A 33 -19.34 0.97 6.09
CA ALA A 33 -19.55 1.51 7.44
C ALA A 33 -20.62 0.74 8.22
N ASP A 34 -21.71 0.34 7.56
CA ASP A 34 -22.76 -0.46 8.21
C ASP A 34 -22.26 -1.85 8.61
N PHE A 35 -21.52 -2.54 7.73
CA PHE A 35 -20.97 -3.86 8.06
C PHE A 35 -20.01 -3.77 9.24
N ARG A 36 -19.07 -2.82 9.24
CA ARG A 36 -18.12 -2.62 10.35
C ARG A 36 -18.83 -2.33 11.66
N ARG A 37 -19.84 -1.47 11.65
CA ARG A 37 -20.62 -1.16 12.85
C ARG A 37 -21.28 -2.41 13.42
N ARG A 38 -22.04 -3.15 12.60
CA ARG A 38 -22.75 -4.38 13.03
C ARG A 38 -21.77 -5.48 13.48
N ALA A 39 -20.68 -5.66 12.74
CA ALA A 39 -19.67 -6.64 13.08
C ALA A 39 -18.92 -6.27 14.37
N SER A 40 -18.63 -4.99 14.61
CA SER A 40 -18.00 -4.52 15.85
C SER A 40 -18.94 -4.64 17.05
N GLU A 41 -20.24 -4.38 16.88
CA GLU A 41 -21.26 -4.66 17.90
C GLU A 41 -21.27 -6.14 18.29
N LEU A 42 -21.25 -7.04 17.30
CA LEU A 42 -21.14 -8.49 17.53
C LEU A 42 -19.82 -8.86 18.24
N LEU A 43 -18.69 -8.42 17.69
CA LEU A 43 -17.37 -8.86 18.14
C LEU A 43 -17.04 -8.35 19.55
N ARG A 44 -17.55 -7.19 19.97
CA ARG A 44 -17.50 -6.74 21.37
C ARG A 44 -18.17 -7.72 22.33
N VAL A 45 -19.24 -8.38 21.90
CA VAL A 45 -19.92 -9.40 22.72
C VAL A 45 -19.15 -10.71 22.67
N LEU A 46 -18.70 -11.14 21.49
CA LEU A 46 -17.99 -12.42 21.34
C LEU A 46 -16.59 -12.42 21.97
N CYS A 47 -15.95 -11.26 22.10
CA CYS A 47 -14.64 -11.18 22.75
C CYS A 47 -14.73 -11.32 24.28
N ASP A 48 -15.91 -11.18 24.89
CA ASP A 48 -16.13 -11.34 26.34
C ASP A 48 -16.70 -12.75 26.64
N ASP A 49 -16.13 -13.44 27.63
CA ASP A 49 -16.60 -14.75 28.11
C ASP A 49 -17.91 -14.67 28.93
N GLY A 50 -18.40 -13.46 29.21
CA GLY A 50 -19.55 -13.19 30.07
C GLY A 50 -19.17 -12.94 31.53
N GLN A 51 -17.88 -13.01 31.86
CA GLN A 51 -17.32 -12.67 33.17
C GLN A 51 -16.41 -11.44 33.09
N GLY A 52 -16.38 -10.75 31.95
CA GLY A 52 -15.53 -9.58 31.70
C GLY A 52 -14.10 -9.96 31.29
N ARG A 53 -13.81 -11.24 31.00
CA ARG A 53 -12.49 -11.63 30.48
C ARG A 53 -12.52 -11.53 28.97
N LEU A 54 -11.66 -10.67 28.44
CA LEU A 54 -11.59 -10.40 27.01
C LEU A 54 -10.58 -11.31 26.31
N LEU A 55 -10.91 -11.69 25.07
CA LEU A 55 -9.97 -12.31 24.14
C LEU A 55 -9.17 -11.21 23.43
N TYR A 56 -7.84 -11.35 23.42
CA TYR A 56 -6.92 -10.34 22.87
C TYR A 56 -6.14 -10.89 21.68
N GLY A 57 -5.84 -10.00 20.74
CA GLY A 57 -4.86 -10.21 19.68
C GLY A 57 -3.85 -9.07 19.67
N PHE A 58 -3.09 -8.98 18.58
CA PHE A 58 -2.13 -7.91 18.35
C PHE A 58 -2.65 -6.90 17.32
N THR A 59 -2.31 -5.63 17.51
CA THR A 59 -2.56 -4.60 16.48
C THR A 59 -1.66 -4.85 15.27
N PRO A 60 -2.07 -4.44 14.05
CA PRO A 60 -1.23 -4.56 12.87
C PRO A 60 0.13 -3.87 13.08
N SER A 61 1.20 -4.49 12.60
CA SER A 61 2.55 -3.89 12.63
C SER A 61 3.39 -4.33 11.45
N ARG A 62 3.96 -3.34 10.76
CA ARG A 62 4.99 -3.55 9.72
C ARG A 62 6.39 -3.70 10.32
N ASP A 63 6.60 -3.24 11.55
CA ASP A 63 7.86 -3.35 12.28
C ASP A 63 7.70 -4.31 13.47
N LEU A 64 8.21 -5.53 13.28
CA LEU A 64 8.23 -6.59 14.29
C LEU A 64 9.61 -6.69 14.95
N SER A 65 10.32 -5.56 15.09
CA SER A 65 11.47 -5.46 16.01
C SER A 65 11.05 -5.47 17.48
N ARG A 66 9.76 -5.23 17.75
CA ARG A 66 9.12 -5.32 19.06
C ARG A 66 7.76 -5.99 18.90
N LEU A 67 7.27 -6.58 19.99
CA LEU A 67 5.90 -7.09 20.01
C LEU A 67 4.92 -5.95 19.68
N PRO A 68 3.95 -6.18 18.79
CA PRO A 68 2.90 -5.21 18.58
C PRO A 68 2.10 -5.00 19.88
N PRO A 69 1.49 -3.82 20.08
CA PRO A 69 0.51 -3.62 21.13
C PRO A 69 -0.62 -4.64 21.08
N THR A 70 -1.13 -5.05 22.24
CA THR A 70 -2.31 -5.91 22.33
C THR A 70 -3.59 -5.11 22.24
N VAL A 71 -4.64 -5.73 21.69
CA VAL A 71 -5.97 -5.14 21.55
C VAL A 71 -7.04 -6.22 21.73
N PRO A 72 -8.18 -5.93 22.37
CA PRO A 72 -9.31 -6.86 22.37
C PRO A 72 -9.74 -7.17 20.94
N LEU A 73 -10.09 -8.43 20.66
CA LEU A 73 -10.64 -8.85 19.36
C LEU A 73 -12.12 -8.46 19.20
N ALA A 74 -12.39 -7.18 19.42
CA ALA A 74 -13.72 -6.60 19.58
C ALA A 74 -14.24 -5.90 18.31
N SER A 75 -13.48 -5.93 17.22
CA SER A 75 -13.87 -5.32 15.93
C SER A 75 -13.26 -6.06 14.75
N VAL A 76 -13.78 -5.78 13.55
CA VAL A 76 -13.27 -6.37 12.30
C VAL A 76 -11.81 -5.96 12.09
N GLU A 77 -11.50 -4.70 12.36
CA GLU A 77 -10.15 -4.13 12.26
C GLU A 77 -9.18 -4.82 13.23
N SER A 78 -9.63 -5.19 14.43
CA SER A 78 -8.79 -5.93 15.38
C SER A 78 -8.52 -7.37 14.94
N ILE A 79 -9.49 -8.05 14.32
CA ILE A 79 -9.31 -9.41 13.78
C ILE A 79 -8.36 -9.39 12.59
N PHE A 80 -8.65 -8.57 11.58
CA PHE A 80 -7.82 -8.52 10.38
C PHE A 80 -6.46 -7.88 10.66
N GLY A 81 -6.38 -6.94 11.60
CA GLY A 81 -5.11 -6.41 12.08
C GLY A 81 -4.26 -7.45 12.80
N PHE A 82 -4.87 -8.38 13.52
CA PHE A 82 -4.15 -9.51 14.12
C PHE A 82 -3.66 -10.50 13.07
N ILE A 83 -4.48 -10.81 12.06
CA ILE A 83 -4.07 -11.62 10.89
C ILE A 83 -2.96 -10.90 10.11
N ASP A 84 -2.98 -9.57 10.02
CA ASP A 84 -1.97 -8.78 9.33
C ASP A 84 -0.57 -8.92 9.95
N VAL A 85 -0.47 -9.25 11.24
CA VAL A 85 0.83 -9.59 11.87
C VAL A 85 1.49 -10.77 11.15
N LEU A 86 0.72 -11.81 10.81
CA LEU A 86 1.23 -12.93 10.02
C LEU A 86 1.58 -12.49 8.59
N TYR A 87 0.71 -11.70 7.97
CA TYR A 87 0.94 -11.20 6.62
C TYR A 87 2.24 -10.39 6.54
N SER A 88 2.41 -9.39 7.40
CA SER A 88 3.59 -8.52 7.47
C SER A 88 4.89 -9.27 7.79
N ALA A 89 4.80 -10.29 8.65
CA ALA A 89 5.93 -11.15 9.01
C ALA A 89 6.36 -12.07 7.86
N PHE A 90 5.40 -12.76 7.24
CA PHE A 90 5.68 -13.94 6.41
C PHE A 90 5.28 -13.81 4.94
N TYR A 91 4.29 -13.00 4.60
CA TYR A 91 3.70 -13.00 3.24
C TYR A 91 3.95 -11.72 2.45
N HIS A 92 4.09 -10.58 3.12
CA HIS A 92 4.50 -9.32 2.48
C HIS A 92 5.84 -9.44 1.72
N PRO A 93 6.88 -10.14 2.23
CA PRO A 93 8.12 -10.30 1.46
C PRO A 93 8.00 -11.26 0.27
N LEU A 94 6.94 -12.09 0.21
CA LEU A 94 6.66 -12.99 -0.92
C LEU A 94 5.96 -12.29 -2.10
N GLY A 95 5.61 -11.01 -1.93
CA GLY A 95 5.01 -10.17 -2.97
C GLY A 95 6.01 -9.26 -3.70
N GLY A 96 5.61 -8.81 -4.90
CA GLY A 96 6.32 -7.83 -5.72
C GLY A 96 7.61 -8.39 -6.30
N GLU A 97 8.75 -7.84 -5.90
CA GLU A 97 10.11 -8.17 -6.40
C GLU A 97 10.69 -9.51 -5.91
N ALA A 98 9.88 -10.40 -5.33
CA ALA A 98 10.33 -11.71 -4.85
C ALA A 98 10.76 -12.60 -6.04
N ARG A 99 11.75 -13.49 -5.85
CA ARG A 99 12.37 -14.33 -6.90
C ARG A 99 12.77 -15.70 -6.38
N LEU A 100 12.91 -16.67 -7.29
CA LEU A 100 13.46 -17.99 -6.98
C LEU A 100 14.95 -18.11 -7.35
N GLY A 101 15.77 -18.54 -6.39
CA GLY A 101 17.19 -18.86 -6.56
C GLY A 101 18.10 -17.64 -6.72
N LEU A 102 19.34 -17.88 -7.19
CA LEU A 102 20.39 -16.89 -7.41
C LEU A 102 20.21 -16.10 -8.72
N VAL A 103 18.97 -15.81 -9.13
CA VAL A 103 18.73 -14.90 -10.27
C VAL A 103 19.25 -13.52 -9.86
N ALA A 104 20.04 -12.87 -10.72
CA ALA A 104 20.68 -11.62 -10.33
C ALA A 104 19.62 -10.54 -10.02
N PRO A 105 19.86 -9.68 -9.02
CA PRO A 105 18.99 -8.53 -8.74
C PRO A 105 18.83 -7.67 -10.00
N GLY A 106 17.57 -7.45 -10.40
CA GLY A 106 17.21 -6.77 -11.64
C GLY A 106 16.79 -7.70 -12.79
N GLU A 107 17.06 -9.01 -12.72
CA GLU A 107 16.64 -9.97 -13.74
C GLU A 107 15.26 -10.59 -13.43
N PRO A 108 14.32 -10.60 -14.41
CA PRO A 108 13.00 -11.24 -14.27
C PRO A 108 13.09 -12.78 -14.23
N PRO A 109 12.05 -13.49 -13.74
CA PRO A 109 10.73 -12.99 -13.40
C PRO A 109 10.64 -12.57 -11.93
N ASN A 110 9.98 -11.45 -11.68
CA ASN A 110 9.47 -11.17 -10.35
C ASN A 110 8.25 -12.07 -10.12
N LEU A 111 8.13 -12.67 -8.94
CA LEU A 111 7.01 -13.55 -8.60
C LEU A 111 5.68 -12.79 -8.42
N GLU A 112 5.72 -11.46 -8.43
CA GLU A 112 4.56 -10.57 -8.30
C GLU A 112 3.69 -10.99 -7.11
N SER A 113 2.40 -11.30 -7.33
CA SER A 113 1.48 -11.77 -6.30
C SER A 113 1.38 -13.29 -6.19
N THR A 114 2.16 -14.07 -6.94
CA THR A 114 1.93 -15.52 -7.14
C THR A 114 1.93 -16.31 -5.82
N LEU A 115 3.04 -16.28 -5.06
CA LEU A 115 3.14 -17.01 -3.79
C LEU A 115 2.38 -16.32 -2.66
N ARG A 116 2.32 -14.98 -2.68
CA ARG A 116 1.52 -14.18 -1.74
C ARG A 116 0.03 -14.51 -1.83
N GLY A 117 -0.46 -14.79 -3.04
CA GLY A 117 -1.84 -15.15 -3.33
C GLY A 117 -2.29 -16.45 -2.66
N LEU A 118 -1.38 -17.35 -2.32
CA LEU A 118 -1.71 -18.55 -1.54
C LEU A 118 -2.29 -18.20 -0.16
N PHE A 119 -1.75 -17.16 0.49
CA PHE A 119 -2.26 -16.70 1.78
C PHE A 119 -3.53 -15.88 1.62
N LEU A 120 -3.56 -14.96 0.65
CA LEU A 120 -4.65 -13.99 0.50
C LEU A 120 -5.90 -14.59 -0.14
N ARG A 121 -5.75 -15.48 -1.13
CA ARG A 121 -6.82 -15.88 -2.06
C ARG A 121 -7.16 -17.38 -2.05
N SER A 122 -6.62 -18.15 -1.09
CA SER A 122 -7.14 -19.50 -0.83
C SER A 122 -8.56 -19.43 -0.26
N THR A 123 -9.44 -20.31 -0.71
CA THR A 123 -10.89 -20.22 -0.46
C THR A 123 -11.51 -21.59 -0.18
N LEU A 124 -12.82 -21.67 0.05
CA LEU A 124 -13.55 -22.93 0.17
C LEU A 124 -14.07 -23.40 -1.18
N ALA A 125 -14.27 -24.71 -1.33
CA ALA A 125 -14.92 -25.28 -2.51
C ALA A 125 -16.33 -24.70 -2.73
N ASP A 126 -17.07 -24.50 -1.64
CA ASP A 126 -18.31 -23.75 -1.56
C ASP A 126 -18.14 -22.61 -0.54
N PRO A 127 -18.00 -21.34 -0.99
CA PRO A 127 -17.89 -20.18 -0.11
C PRO A 127 -19.13 -19.92 0.75
N SER A 128 -20.28 -20.52 0.44
CA SER A 128 -21.53 -20.32 1.16
C SER A 128 -21.70 -21.24 2.39
N ALA A 129 -20.86 -22.27 2.49
CA ALA A 129 -20.88 -23.28 3.53
C ALA A 129 -19.62 -23.21 4.41
N PRO A 130 -19.67 -23.64 5.69
CA PRO A 130 -18.49 -23.72 6.55
C PRO A 130 -17.50 -24.80 6.05
N PRO A 131 -16.22 -24.74 6.49
CA PRO A 131 -15.26 -25.79 6.18
C PRO A 131 -15.71 -27.13 6.74
N SER A 132 -15.61 -28.19 5.93
CA SER A 132 -15.91 -29.56 6.34
C SER A 132 -15.19 -30.55 5.42
N PRO A 133 -15.15 -31.87 5.73
CA PRO A 133 -14.59 -32.85 4.81
C PRO A 133 -15.24 -32.85 3.42
N THR A 134 -16.51 -32.43 3.32
CA THR A 134 -17.25 -32.28 2.06
C THR A 134 -17.15 -30.88 1.46
N ASN A 135 -16.61 -29.91 2.19
CA ASN A 135 -16.33 -28.55 1.73
C ASN A 135 -14.89 -28.16 2.13
N PRO A 136 -13.88 -28.78 1.49
CA PRO A 136 -12.48 -28.55 1.84
C PRO A 136 -12.00 -27.17 1.37
N TRP A 137 -10.89 -26.72 1.94
CA TRP A 137 -10.19 -25.55 1.42
C TRP A 137 -9.53 -25.87 0.08
N GLN A 138 -9.54 -24.89 -0.80
CA GLN A 138 -8.92 -24.90 -2.10
C GLN A 138 -7.78 -23.89 -2.12
N SER A 139 -6.67 -24.30 -2.73
CA SER A 139 -5.56 -23.40 -3.01
C SER A 139 -6.02 -22.30 -3.97
N PHE A 140 -5.31 -21.17 -3.96
CA PHE A 140 -5.58 -19.99 -4.79
C PHE A 140 -6.05 -20.33 -6.23
N PRO A 141 -7.36 -20.17 -6.54
CA PRO A 141 -7.90 -20.58 -7.86
C PRO A 141 -7.28 -19.84 -9.04
N GLY A 142 -6.80 -18.61 -8.83
CA GLY A 142 -6.13 -17.79 -9.84
C GLY A 142 -4.62 -18.02 -9.97
N PHE A 143 -4.06 -19.07 -9.34
CA PHE A 143 -2.61 -19.29 -9.31
C PHE A 143 -1.98 -19.37 -10.70
N GLU A 144 -2.61 -20.10 -11.64
CA GLU A 144 -2.07 -20.24 -13.01
C GLU A 144 -2.12 -18.94 -13.81
N ALA A 145 -3.14 -18.10 -13.60
CA ALA A 145 -3.22 -16.77 -14.22
C ALA A 145 -2.12 -15.85 -13.66
N ALA A 146 -1.96 -15.81 -12.34
CA ALA A 146 -0.89 -15.05 -11.69
C ALA A 146 0.51 -15.53 -12.14
N LEU A 147 0.69 -16.85 -12.27
CA LEU A 147 1.92 -17.44 -12.79
C LEU A 147 2.15 -17.06 -14.26
N GLN A 148 1.10 -16.98 -15.07
CA GLN A 148 1.23 -16.50 -16.45
C GLN A 148 1.63 -15.02 -16.48
N ASP A 149 1.03 -14.19 -15.64
CA ASP A 149 1.30 -12.75 -15.58
C ASP A 149 2.73 -12.45 -15.15
N ALA A 150 3.21 -13.09 -14.10
CA ALA A 150 4.57 -12.95 -13.55
C ALA A 150 5.68 -13.25 -14.59
N PHE A 151 5.36 -14.10 -15.57
CA PHE A 151 6.30 -14.46 -16.64
C PHE A 151 6.07 -13.66 -17.92
N SER A 152 4.85 -13.16 -18.16
CA SER A 152 4.52 -12.32 -19.32
C SER A 152 5.13 -10.92 -19.24
N SER A 153 5.42 -10.42 -18.04
CA SER A 153 6.10 -9.15 -17.76
C SER A 153 7.63 -9.23 -17.93
N SER A 154 8.19 -10.44 -18.14
CA SER A 154 9.62 -10.69 -18.36
C SER A 154 10.04 -10.34 -19.79
N SER A 155 10.19 -9.06 -20.10
CA SER A 155 10.71 -8.66 -21.42
C SER A 155 12.17 -9.14 -21.62
N GLY A 156 12.34 -10.30 -22.27
CA GLY A 156 13.52 -10.61 -23.10
C GLY A 156 14.73 -11.34 -22.48
N GLY A 157 14.68 -11.82 -21.24
CA GLY A 157 15.89 -12.35 -20.56
C GLY A 157 16.04 -13.87 -20.41
N LEU A 158 14.95 -14.65 -20.44
CA LEU A 158 14.97 -16.08 -20.10
C LEU A 158 14.82 -16.98 -21.32
N SER A 159 15.56 -18.09 -21.35
CA SER A 159 15.28 -19.17 -22.30
C SER A 159 13.96 -19.86 -21.94
N ALA A 160 13.26 -20.37 -22.95
CA ALA A 160 11.99 -21.10 -22.76
C ALA A 160 12.15 -22.30 -21.79
N GLU A 161 13.30 -22.99 -21.83
CA GLU A 161 13.62 -24.08 -20.91
C GLU A 161 13.72 -23.60 -19.45
N ARG A 162 14.38 -22.46 -19.22
CA ARG A 162 14.54 -21.89 -17.88
C ARG A 162 13.23 -21.40 -17.32
N GLU A 163 12.41 -20.75 -18.15
CA GLU A 163 11.05 -20.35 -17.79
C GLU A 163 10.19 -21.56 -17.42
N ALA A 164 10.19 -22.62 -18.23
CA ALA A 164 9.43 -23.83 -17.95
C ALA A 164 9.86 -24.49 -16.63
N GLU A 165 11.15 -24.52 -16.34
CA GLU A 165 11.68 -25.04 -15.07
C GLU A 165 11.25 -24.19 -13.87
N LEU A 166 11.32 -22.86 -13.96
CA LEU A 166 10.89 -21.96 -12.88
C LEU A 166 9.37 -22.09 -12.63
N ARG A 167 8.55 -22.17 -13.68
CA ARG A 167 7.11 -22.41 -13.56
C ARG A 167 6.82 -23.75 -12.88
N ARG A 168 7.53 -24.82 -13.27
CA ARG A 168 7.40 -26.14 -12.64
C ARG A 168 7.75 -26.09 -11.16
N ARG A 169 8.84 -25.41 -10.81
CA ARG A 169 9.28 -25.25 -9.41
C ARG A 169 8.27 -24.46 -8.58
N LEU A 170 7.68 -23.38 -9.12
CA LEU A 170 6.65 -22.60 -8.43
C LEU A 170 5.38 -23.41 -8.17
N ARG A 171 4.93 -24.20 -9.16
CA ARG A 171 3.81 -25.14 -8.95
C ARG A 171 4.12 -26.16 -7.88
N GLY A 172 5.34 -26.73 -7.89
CA GLY A 172 5.80 -27.64 -6.84
C GLY A 172 5.72 -27.00 -5.45
N ILE A 173 6.28 -25.80 -5.30
CA ILE A 173 6.22 -25.03 -4.04
C ILE A 173 4.77 -24.79 -3.59
N ALA A 174 3.90 -24.34 -4.50
CA ALA A 174 2.51 -24.05 -4.16
C ALA A 174 1.74 -25.30 -3.71
N ASN A 175 1.91 -26.41 -4.43
CA ASN A 175 1.28 -27.70 -4.10
C ASN A 175 1.81 -28.28 -2.79
N ASP A 176 3.11 -28.16 -2.54
CA ASP A 176 3.74 -28.70 -1.34
C ASP A 176 3.45 -27.86 -0.09
N ALA A 177 3.15 -26.57 -0.27
CA ALA A 177 2.86 -25.64 0.80
C ALA A 177 1.41 -25.74 1.29
N PHE A 178 0.43 -25.90 0.39
CA PHE A 178 -0.98 -25.81 0.76
C PHE A 178 -1.54 -27.14 1.30
N GLU A 179 -2.24 -27.05 2.43
CA GLU A 179 -2.97 -28.16 3.04
C GLU A 179 -4.50 -27.88 3.00
N PRO A 180 -5.26 -28.57 2.13
CA PRO A 180 -6.72 -28.45 1.99
C PRO A 180 -7.59 -28.69 3.23
N ALA A 181 -7.23 -29.61 4.14
CA ALA A 181 -8.12 -29.95 5.27
C ALA A 181 -8.21 -28.80 6.29
N GLN A 182 -7.13 -28.06 6.49
CA GLN A 182 -7.07 -26.92 7.42
C GLN A 182 -7.00 -25.56 6.72
N GLY A 183 -6.81 -25.52 5.40
CA GLY A 183 -6.57 -24.26 4.68
C GLY A 183 -5.27 -23.60 5.12
N SER A 184 -4.27 -24.42 5.47
CA SER A 184 -2.99 -23.98 6.03
C SER A 184 -1.88 -23.99 4.98
N LEU A 185 -0.81 -23.24 5.26
CA LEU A 185 0.37 -23.09 4.43
C LEU A 185 1.59 -23.51 5.25
N SER A 186 2.28 -24.54 4.78
CA SER A 186 3.49 -25.08 5.38
C SER A 186 4.72 -24.73 4.55
N TRP A 187 5.63 -23.98 5.14
CA TRP A 187 6.87 -23.55 4.53
C TRP A 187 8.04 -24.26 5.19
N GLU A 188 8.82 -25.00 4.41
CA GLU A 188 10.07 -25.59 4.86
C GLU A 188 11.18 -24.54 4.77
N ARG A 189 12.14 -24.56 5.71
CA ARG A 189 13.30 -23.64 5.70
C ARG A 189 14.06 -23.73 4.38
N SER A 190 14.27 -24.93 3.85
CA SER A 190 14.94 -25.17 2.57
C SER A 190 14.24 -24.52 1.38
N THR A 191 12.91 -24.43 1.41
CA THR A 191 12.12 -23.72 0.38
C THR A 191 12.35 -22.22 0.48
N ILE A 192 12.27 -21.66 1.69
CA ILE A 192 12.42 -20.22 1.94
C ILE A 192 13.84 -19.73 1.69
N GLU A 193 14.86 -20.54 2.00
CA GLU A 193 16.26 -20.24 1.70
C GLU A 193 16.51 -20.06 0.19
N GLY A 194 15.62 -20.59 -0.65
CA GLY A 194 15.61 -20.40 -2.09
C GLY A 194 14.82 -19.20 -2.60
N ILE A 195 14.19 -18.38 -1.75
CA ILE A 195 13.39 -17.20 -2.14
C ILE A 195 14.12 -15.92 -1.74
N PHE A 196 14.38 -15.05 -2.70
CA PHE A 196 15.12 -13.81 -2.51
C PHE A 196 14.24 -12.60 -2.84
N LYS A 197 14.49 -11.49 -2.14
CA LYS A 197 13.93 -10.18 -2.47
C LYS A 197 15.08 -9.18 -2.52
N ARG A 198 15.27 -8.54 -3.68
CA ARG A 198 16.46 -7.70 -3.96
C ARG A 198 17.75 -8.50 -3.81
N HIS A 199 18.64 -8.10 -2.89
CA HIS A 199 19.95 -8.74 -2.66
C HIS A 199 19.96 -9.73 -1.49
N GLU A 200 18.86 -9.83 -0.74
CA GLU A 200 18.84 -10.52 0.56
C GLU A 200 17.78 -11.61 0.58
N ASN A 201 18.03 -12.64 1.40
CA ASN A 201 16.97 -13.57 1.80
C ASN A 201 16.20 -12.95 2.98
N VAL A 202 15.40 -11.93 2.66
CA VAL A 202 14.59 -11.18 3.62
C VAL A 202 13.65 -12.11 4.41
N MET A 203 13.21 -13.21 3.81
CA MET A 203 12.31 -14.16 4.45
C MET A 203 12.99 -14.95 5.57
N ARG A 204 14.16 -15.54 5.32
CA ARG A 204 14.94 -16.27 6.34
C ARG A 204 15.29 -15.34 7.50
N ASP A 205 15.77 -14.14 7.19
CA ASP A 205 16.19 -13.19 8.21
C ASP A 205 14.99 -12.71 9.04
N LYS A 206 13.81 -12.57 8.43
CA LYS A 206 12.56 -12.29 9.13
C LYS A 206 12.05 -13.47 9.96
N TRP A 207 12.17 -14.70 9.47
CA TRP A 207 11.82 -15.89 10.25
C TRP A 207 12.66 -15.96 11.50
N ASP A 208 13.98 -15.95 11.35
CA ASP A 208 14.90 -16.09 12.47
C ASP A 208 14.72 -14.93 13.48
N ARG A 209 14.43 -13.70 13.02
CA ARG A 209 14.23 -12.54 13.90
C ARG A 209 12.84 -12.49 14.55
N TYR A 210 11.78 -12.58 13.76
CA TYR A 210 10.41 -12.34 14.26
C TYR A 210 9.89 -13.53 15.04
N ILE A 211 10.20 -14.76 14.62
CA ILE A 211 9.81 -15.95 15.39
C ILE A 211 10.53 -15.96 16.73
N ALA A 212 11.84 -15.69 16.77
CA ALA A 212 12.58 -15.62 18.02
C ALA A 212 12.01 -14.58 18.98
N MET A 213 11.57 -13.42 18.48
CA MET A 213 10.88 -12.42 19.29
C MET A 213 9.59 -12.97 19.92
N PHE A 214 8.71 -13.59 19.12
CA PHE A 214 7.47 -14.17 19.64
C PHE A 214 7.72 -15.34 20.59
N GLN A 215 8.73 -16.17 20.33
CA GLN A 215 9.13 -17.28 21.20
C GLN A 215 9.64 -16.77 22.55
N SER A 216 10.56 -15.81 22.56
CA SER A 216 11.07 -15.21 23.79
C SER A 216 9.93 -14.61 24.61
N ALA A 217 8.99 -13.91 23.97
CA ALA A 217 7.84 -13.35 24.64
C ALA A 217 6.88 -14.43 25.18
N ALA A 218 6.70 -15.52 24.44
CA ALA A 218 5.90 -16.66 24.87
C ALA A 218 6.49 -17.28 26.14
N ASP A 219 7.79 -17.54 26.17
CA ASP A 219 8.51 -18.10 27.32
C ASP A 219 8.39 -17.20 28.57
N ASP A 220 8.48 -15.89 28.40
CA ASP A 220 8.27 -14.91 29.48
C ASP A 220 6.80 -14.88 29.93
N SER A 221 5.85 -15.02 29.00
CA SER A 221 4.41 -14.96 29.27
C SER A 221 3.84 -16.19 29.96
N VAL A 222 4.50 -17.35 29.87
CA VAL A 222 4.12 -18.58 30.62
C VAL A 222 4.05 -18.31 32.14
N ARG A 223 4.68 -17.23 32.60
CA ARG A 223 4.72 -16.82 34.02
C ARG A 223 3.65 -15.79 34.41
N ASN A 224 2.92 -15.20 33.46
CA ASN A 224 1.98 -14.09 33.72
C ASN A 224 0.66 -14.26 32.94
N GLU A 225 -0.47 -14.22 33.65
CA GLU A 225 -1.80 -14.10 33.03
C GLU A 225 -2.04 -12.64 32.57
N GLY A 226 -2.54 -12.44 31.35
CA GLY A 226 -2.86 -11.11 30.83
C GLY A 226 -3.05 -11.02 29.32
N ALA A 227 -3.35 -9.82 28.83
CA ALA A 227 -3.65 -9.56 27.41
C ALA A 227 -2.57 -10.08 26.45
N THR A 228 -1.29 -9.92 26.80
CA THR A 228 -0.16 -10.40 25.98
C THR A 228 -0.05 -11.92 25.95
N ALA A 229 -0.28 -12.59 27.08
CA ALA A 229 -0.27 -14.06 27.12
C ALA A 229 -1.42 -14.64 26.28
N THR A 230 -2.61 -14.04 26.34
CA THR A 230 -3.76 -14.41 25.51
C THR A 230 -3.47 -14.19 24.01
N ALA A 231 -2.89 -13.03 23.64
CA ALA A 231 -2.55 -12.76 22.24
C ALA A 231 -1.48 -13.73 21.72
N LEU A 232 -0.46 -14.05 22.53
CA LEU A 232 0.60 -15.00 22.16
C LEU A 232 0.07 -16.43 22.02
N SER A 233 -0.85 -16.87 22.88
CA SER A 233 -1.42 -18.22 22.80
C SER A 233 -2.28 -18.44 21.55
N LEU A 234 -2.92 -17.38 21.04
CA LEU A 234 -3.61 -17.41 19.75
C LEU A 234 -2.65 -17.27 18.57
N LEU A 235 -1.54 -16.54 18.73
CA LEU A 235 -0.60 -16.28 17.64
C LEU A 235 0.33 -17.47 17.39
N LEU A 236 1.06 -17.94 18.41
CA LEU A 236 2.21 -18.82 18.25
C LEU A 236 2.07 -20.11 19.06
N HIS A 237 2.35 -21.23 18.40
CA HIS A 237 2.54 -22.52 19.05
C HIS A 237 3.83 -23.20 18.56
N VAL A 238 4.73 -23.55 19.48
CA VAL A 238 6.04 -24.13 19.16
C VAL A 238 6.00 -25.64 19.34
N LYS A 239 6.39 -26.37 18.30
CA LYS A 239 6.46 -27.84 18.27
C LYS A 239 7.91 -28.31 18.06
N PRO A 240 8.33 -29.45 18.64
CA PRO A 240 9.59 -30.08 18.27
C PRO A 240 9.50 -30.63 16.83
N SER A 241 10.58 -30.53 16.07
CA SER A 241 10.66 -31.17 14.75
C SER A 241 10.79 -32.68 14.89
N THR A 242 9.74 -33.43 14.52
CA THR A 242 9.72 -34.91 14.59
C THR A 242 9.90 -35.57 13.22
N GLY A 243 10.35 -34.82 12.20
CA GLY A 243 10.67 -35.32 10.86
C GLY A 243 9.47 -35.71 9.97
N ALA A 244 8.30 -36.00 10.54
CA ALA A 244 7.08 -36.27 9.78
C ALA A 244 6.25 -35.00 9.54
N ARG A 245 5.69 -34.85 8.34
CA ARG A 245 4.59 -33.90 8.08
C ARG A 245 3.34 -34.47 8.74
N SER A 246 2.87 -33.84 9.81
CA SER A 246 1.57 -34.16 10.38
C SER A 246 0.45 -33.57 9.52
N GLN A 247 0.15 -34.26 8.42
CA GLN A 247 -1.00 -33.91 7.58
C GLN A 247 -2.30 -34.14 8.38
N GLY A 248 -3.19 -33.15 8.36
CA GLY A 248 -4.49 -33.23 9.04
C GLY A 248 -4.49 -32.93 10.54
N GLU A 249 -3.35 -32.58 11.15
CA GLU A 249 -3.36 -32.04 12.53
C GLU A 249 -4.02 -30.66 12.56
N GLU A 250 -5.00 -30.50 13.46
CA GLU A 250 -5.66 -29.22 13.75
C GLU A 250 -4.63 -28.15 14.11
N MET A 251 -4.86 -26.93 13.64
CA MET A 251 -4.05 -25.76 13.98
C MET A 251 -4.36 -25.29 15.40
N MET A 252 -3.33 -25.27 16.26
CA MET A 252 -3.47 -24.82 17.65
C MET A 252 -3.34 -23.31 17.83
N ALA A 253 -2.72 -22.63 16.87
CA ALA A 253 -2.53 -21.19 16.82
C ALA A 253 -2.50 -20.72 15.36
N LEU A 254 -2.50 -19.41 15.13
CA LEU A 254 -2.38 -18.81 13.80
C LEU A 254 -1.04 -19.18 13.10
N LEU A 255 0.01 -19.33 13.90
CA LEU A 255 1.37 -19.70 13.51
C LEU A 255 1.84 -20.88 14.36
N GLU A 256 2.26 -21.96 13.70
CA GLU A 256 3.00 -23.04 14.32
C GLU A 256 4.44 -23.05 13.81
N THR A 257 5.39 -23.16 14.72
CA THR A 257 6.82 -23.24 14.38
C THR A 257 7.39 -24.56 14.84
N PHE A 258 8.13 -25.22 13.94
CA PHE A 258 8.80 -26.47 14.21
C PHE A 258 10.28 -26.19 14.37
N VAL A 259 10.79 -26.44 15.57
CA VAL A 259 12.18 -26.16 15.92
C VAL A 259 12.99 -27.44 16.03
N ASP A 260 14.21 -27.40 15.54
CA ASP A 260 15.19 -28.46 15.78
C ASP A 260 15.54 -28.47 17.28
N GLY A 261 15.32 -29.62 17.93
CA GLY A 261 15.57 -29.79 19.35
C GLY A 261 17.05 -29.65 19.75
N GLN A 262 17.99 -29.77 18.81
CA GLN A 262 19.42 -29.61 19.09
C GLN A 262 19.91 -28.17 18.87
N SER A 263 19.57 -27.56 17.74
CA SER A 263 20.05 -26.20 17.39
C SER A 263 19.11 -25.07 17.79
N GLY A 264 17.87 -25.37 18.17
CA GLY A 264 16.82 -24.38 18.44
C GLY A 264 16.37 -23.61 17.20
N ARG A 265 16.84 -24.00 16.00
CA ARG A 265 16.54 -23.31 14.75
C ARG A 265 15.15 -23.69 14.24
N VAL A 266 14.46 -22.71 13.66
CA VAL A 266 13.18 -22.95 12.96
C VAL A 266 13.45 -23.71 11.67
N GLU A 267 12.90 -24.91 11.55
CA GLU A 267 13.00 -25.76 10.36
C GLU A 267 11.77 -25.63 9.46
N ARG A 268 10.60 -25.40 10.05
CA ARG A 268 9.33 -25.28 9.33
C ARG A 268 8.41 -24.31 10.02
N VAL A 269 7.62 -23.60 9.22
CA VAL A 269 6.55 -22.72 9.66
C VAL A 269 5.24 -23.19 9.03
N ARG A 270 4.18 -23.33 9.82
CA ARG A 270 2.83 -23.60 9.34
C ARG A 270 1.92 -22.45 9.77
N THR A 271 1.20 -21.81 8.85
CA THR A 271 0.23 -20.76 9.20
C THR A 271 -1.11 -21.06 8.54
N LEU A 272 -2.20 -20.49 9.05
CA LEU A 272 -3.46 -20.48 8.32
C LEU A 272 -3.38 -19.52 7.12
N SER A 273 -4.13 -19.79 6.04
CA SER A 273 -4.45 -18.77 5.03
C SER A 273 -5.36 -17.69 5.63
N MET A 274 -5.54 -16.54 4.96
CA MET A 274 -6.33 -15.44 5.49
C MET A 274 -7.76 -15.87 5.84
N ARG A 275 -8.49 -16.51 4.91
CA ARG A 275 -9.87 -16.95 5.14
C ARG A 275 -9.95 -18.06 6.20
N ALA A 276 -8.97 -18.96 6.24
CA ALA A 276 -8.90 -19.98 7.29
C ALA A 276 -8.58 -19.40 8.67
N ALA A 277 -7.76 -18.35 8.75
CA ALA A 277 -7.48 -17.62 9.98
C ALA A 277 -8.73 -16.90 10.50
N VAL A 278 -9.53 -16.29 9.61
CA VAL A 278 -10.82 -15.69 9.98
C VAL A 278 -11.76 -16.74 10.57
N TRP A 279 -11.93 -17.89 9.88
CA TRP A 279 -12.73 -19.01 10.40
C TRP A 279 -12.28 -19.43 11.80
N TRP A 280 -10.98 -19.68 11.95
CA TRP A 280 -10.38 -20.16 13.19
C TRP A 280 -10.54 -19.15 14.34
N LEU A 281 -10.32 -17.85 14.09
CA LEU A 281 -10.50 -16.81 15.11
C LEU A 281 -11.97 -16.66 15.52
N LEU A 282 -12.92 -16.73 14.57
CA LEU A 282 -14.34 -16.71 14.87
C LEU A 282 -14.76 -17.94 15.70
N LEU A 283 -14.20 -19.11 15.41
CA LEU A 283 -14.42 -20.31 16.22
C LEU A 283 -13.90 -20.12 17.65
N ARG A 284 -12.69 -19.58 17.84
CA ARG A 284 -12.14 -19.28 19.17
C ARG A 284 -12.97 -18.24 19.94
N LEU A 285 -13.44 -17.18 19.26
CA LEU A 285 -14.34 -16.19 19.85
C LEU A 285 -15.70 -16.81 20.25
N CYS A 286 -16.27 -17.68 19.42
CA CYS A 286 -17.52 -18.37 19.74
C CYS A 286 -17.35 -19.36 20.90
N GLN A 287 -16.22 -20.07 20.98
CA GLN A 287 -15.87 -20.94 22.10
C GLN A 287 -15.72 -20.15 23.40
N HIS A 288 -15.01 -19.02 23.35
CA HIS A 288 -14.78 -18.12 24.48
C HIS A 288 -16.09 -17.55 25.04
N SER A 289 -17.00 -17.13 24.15
CA SER A 289 -18.27 -16.50 24.50
C SER A 289 -19.43 -17.48 24.75
N LEU A 290 -19.20 -18.80 24.80
CA LEU A 290 -20.29 -19.78 25.04
C LEU A 290 -21.07 -19.50 26.34
N ARG A 291 -20.40 -18.96 27.35
CA ARG A 291 -21.00 -18.62 28.66
C ARG A 291 -21.57 -17.20 28.72
N ASN A 292 -21.35 -16.39 27.69
CA ASN A 292 -21.90 -15.05 27.61
C ASN A 292 -23.38 -15.11 27.20
N PRO A 293 -24.34 -14.70 28.07
CA PRO A 293 -25.77 -14.80 27.78
C PRO A 293 -26.20 -13.91 26.58
N HIS A 294 -25.40 -12.91 26.22
CA HIS A 294 -25.69 -12.01 25.12
C HIS A 294 -25.17 -12.49 23.76
N ALA A 295 -24.27 -13.48 23.72
CA ALA A 295 -23.60 -13.90 22.50
C ALA A 295 -24.57 -14.43 21.42
N ALA A 296 -25.53 -15.28 21.80
CA ALA A 296 -26.49 -15.83 20.85
C ALA A 296 -27.36 -14.73 20.21
N SER A 297 -27.86 -13.78 21.01
CA SER A 297 -28.67 -12.66 20.53
C SER A 297 -27.86 -11.72 19.62
N ALA A 298 -26.59 -11.48 19.93
CA ALA A 298 -25.72 -10.67 19.08
C ALA A 298 -25.48 -11.34 17.70
N ILE A 299 -25.28 -12.66 17.66
CA ILE A 299 -25.13 -13.42 16.41
C ILE A 299 -26.42 -13.37 15.59
N GLU A 300 -27.58 -13.55 16.24
CA GLU A 300 -28.88 -13.46 15.59
C GLU A 300 -29.10 -12.08 14.96
N ALA A 301 -28.80 -11.00 15.69
CA ALA A 301 -28.89 -9.64 15.18
C ALA A 301 -27.95 -9.37 14.00
N PHE A 302 -26.70 -9.85 14.07
CA PHE A 302 -25.73 -9.70 12.99
C PHE A 302 -26.13 -10.46 11.72
N SER A 303 -26.68 -11.67 11.89
CA SER A 303 -27.07 -12.56 10.80
C SER A 303 -28.44 -12.27 10.19
N GLY A 304 -29.15 -11.24 10.66
CA GLY A 304 -30.46 -10.86 10.16
C GLY A 304 -31.60 -11.79 10.60
N GLY A 305 -31.51 -12.36 11.81
CA GLY A 305 -32.55 -13.23 12.39
C GLY A 305 -32.39 -14.71 12.06
N ALA A 306 -31.19 -15.16 11.69
CA ALA A 306 -30.95 -16.59 11.46
C ALA A 306 -30.96 -17.38 12.78
N THR A 307 -31.44 -18.63 12.73
CA THR A 307 -31.40 -19.53 13.90
C THR A 307 -29.95 -19.77 14.33
N VAL A 308 -29.62 -19.42 15.57
CA VAL A 308 -28.26 -19.52 16.12
C VAL A 308 -28.06 -20.87 16.81
N SER A 309 -26.98 -21.57 16.45
CA SER A 309 -26.64 -22.85 17.08
C SER A 309 -26.28 -22.71 18.57
N SER A 310 -26.47 -23.78 19.33
CA SER A 310 -26.02 -23.87 20.73
C SER A 310 -24.52 -24.10 20.86
N ASP A 311 -23.87 -24.71 19.86
CA ASP A 311 -22.44 -24.99 19.85
C ASP A 311 -21.62 -23.87 19.16
N ALA A 312 -20.33 -23.82 19.47
CA ALA A 312 -19.45 -22.78 18.97
C ALA A 312 -19.19 -22.85 17.45
N GLU A 313 -19.22 -24.04 16.86
CA GLU A 313 -18.93 -24.25 15.45
C GLU A 313 -20.07 -23.75 14.57
N GLY A 314 -21.33 -24.09 14.93
CA GLY A 314 -22.52 -23.56 14.26
C GLY A 314 -22.67 -22.04 14.41
N ARG A 315 -22.29 -21.50 15.57
CA ARG A 315 -22.19 -20.04 15.79
C ARG A 315 -21.16 -19.40 14.86
N ALA A 316 -19.95 -19.95 14.81
CA ALA A 316 -18.88 -19.48 13.94
C ALA A 316 -19.28 -19.55 12.47
N ALA A 317 -19.93 -20.63 12.02
CA ALA A 317 -20.43 -20.80 10.65
C ALA A 317 -21.40 -19.70 10.23
N THR A 318 -22.27 -19.27 11.15
CA THR A 318 -23.25 -18.21 10.90
C THR A 318 -22.56 -16.87 10.68
N VAL A 319 -21.59 -16.52 11.53
CA VAL A 319 -20.84 -15.26 11.44
C VAL A 319 -19.90 -15.29 10.22
N PHE A 320 -19.20 -16.39 10.02
CA PHE A 320 -18.19 -16.55 8.98
C PHE A 320 -18.75 -16.34 7.58
N ARG A 321 -19.97 -16.84 7.30
CA ARG A 321 -20.64 -16.61 6.01
C ARG A 321 -20.80 -15.13 5.67
N GLN A 322 -21.21 -14.31 6.64
CA GLN A 322 -21.39 -12.87 6.44
C GLN A 322 -20.05 -12.15 6.24
N VAL A 323 -19.01 -12.58 6.96
CA VAL A 323 -17.65 -12.03 6.81
C VAL A 323 -17.06 -12.40 5.45
N LEU A 324 -17.23 -13.65 4.99
CA LEU A 324 -16.79 -14.06 3.65
C LEU A 324 -17.50 -13.27 2.55
N GLN A 325 -18.81 -13.09 2.65
CA GLN A 325 -19.54 -12.26 1.68
C GLN A 325 -19.02 -10.82 1.63
N ALA A 326 -18.64 -10.26 2.78
CA ALA A 326 -18.05 -8.93 2.83
C ALA A 326 -16.63 -8.88 2.23
N ILE A 327 -15.81 -9.92 2.44
CA ILE A 327 -14.51 -10.07 1.78
C ILE A 327 -14.69 -10.20 0.27
N ASP A 328 -15.58 -11.09 -0.20
CA ASP A 328 -15.84 -11.30 -1.63
C ASP A 328 -16.36 -10.03 -2.31
N LEU A 329 -17.23 -9.27 -1.61
CA LEU A 329 -17.70 -7.98 -2.10
C LEU A 329 -16.55 -6.97 -2.22
N TRP A 330 -15.64 -6.93 -1.24
CA TRP A 330 -14.45 -6.10 -1.32
C TRP A 330 -13.56 -6.51 -2.49
N GLU A 331 -13.20 -7.79 -2.60
CA GLU A 331 -12.35 -8.31 -3.69
C GLU A 331 -12.93 -7.97 -5.07
N ALA A 332 -14.25 -8.04 -5.24
CA ALA A 332 -14.92 -7.63 -6.48
C ALA A 332 -14.82 -6.11 -6.76
N GLN A 333 -14.81 -5.28 -5.71
CA GLN A 333 -14.69 -3.81 -5.82
C GLN A 333 -13.24 -3.33 -5.88
N SER A 334 -12.30 -4.12 -5.38
CA SER A 334 -10.86 -3.85 -5.42
C SER A 334 -10.16 -4.58 -6.56
N ASP A 335 -10.89 -5.29 -7.41
CA ASP A 335 -10.34 -5.91 -8.62
C ASP A 335 -9.70 -4.86 -9.54
N LEU A 336 -8.62 -5.25 -10.20
CA LEU A 336 -7.84 -4.37 -11.08
C LEU A 336 -8.70 -3.75 -12.19
N ALA A 337 -9.60 -4.51 -12.81
CA ALA A 337 -10.44 -4.00 -13.90
C ALA A 337 -11.45 -2.97 -13.39
N TYR A 338 -12.03 -3.19 -12.21
CA TYR A 338 -12.92 -2.23 -11.58
C TYR A 338 -12.18 -0.94 -11.21
N ARG A 339 -11.03 -1.06 -10.54
CA ARG A 339 -10.18 0.08 -10.16
C ARG A 339 -9.75 0.87 -11.39
N HIS A 340 -9.37 0.19 -12.47
CA HIS A 340 -9.03 0.80 -13.74
C HIS A 340 -10.20 1.55 -14.37
N ALA A 341 -11.41 0.98 -14.34
CA ALA A 341 -12.60 1.67 -14.82
C ALA A 341 -12.84 2.99 -14.04
N ARG A 342 -12.64 3.02 -12.73
CA ARG A 342 -12.78 4.23 -11.90
C ARG A 342 -11.75 5.31 -12.22
N LEU A 343 -10.49 4.92 -12.42
CA LEU A 343 -9.47 5.86 -12.88
C LEU A 343 -9.83 6.43 -14.26
N CYS A 344 -10.30 5.58 -15.18
CA CYS A 344 -10.73 6.00 -16.51
C CYS A 344 -11.93 6.95 -16.48
N ASP A 345 -12.89 6.73 -15.58
CA ASP A 345 -14.02 7.64 -15.38
C ASP A 345 -13.54 9.01 -14.88
N THR A 346 -12.57 9.03 -13.96
CA THR A 346 -11.92 10.27 -13.51
C THR A 346 -11.27 11.01 -14.68
N PHE A 347 -10.53 10.29 -15.54
CA PHE A 347 -9.91 10.88 -16.72
C PHE A 347 -10.93 11.41 -17.71
N ARG A 348 -12.03 10.67 -17.94
CA ARG A 348 -13.10 11.11 -18.85
C ARG A 348 -13.77 12.39 -18.34
N ASN A 349 -14.05 12.47 -17.04
CA ASN A 349 -14.75 13.60 -16.44
C ASN A 349 -13.86 14.85 -16.33
N PHE A 350 -12.60 14.68 -15.89
CA PHE A 350 -11.68 15.81 -15.75
C PHE A 350 -11.05 16.23 -17.09
N SER A 351 -10.87 15.26 -18.00
CA SER A 351 -10.23 15.41 -19.31
C SER A 351 -8.82 16.04 -19.20
N PRO A 352 -7.89 15.43 -18.44
CA PRO A 352 -6.54 15.96 -18.27
C PRO A 352 -5.79 15.96 -19.61
N ALA A 353 -5.04 17.02 -19.89
CA ALA A 353 -4.12 17.02 -21.03
C ALA A 353 -2.78 16.36 -20.67
N VAL A 354 -2.44 16.33 -19.37
CA VAL A 354 -1.30 15.59 -18.80
C VAL A 354 -1.74 14.90 -17.51
N ALA A 355 -1.32 13.66 -17.28
CA ALA A 355 -1.51 12.94 -16.03
C ALA A 355 -0.20 12.32 -15.55
N THR A 356 0.16 12.53 -14.28
CA THR A 356 1.27 11.84 -13.61
C THR A 356 0.73 10.67 -12.81
N LEU A 357 1.23 9.47 -13.08
CA LEU A 357 0.80 8.24 -12.43
C LEU A 357 1.96 7.61 -11.67
N VAL A 358 1.69 7.21 -10.44
CA VAL A 358 2.63 6.44 -9.60
C VAL A 358 1.95 5.17 -9.14
N GLU A 359 2.75 4.13 -8.88
CA GLU A 359 2.27 2.74 -8.72
C GLU A 359 1.64 2.14 -10.00
N TYR A 360 1.79 2.79 -11.16
CA TYR A 360 1.32 2.32 -12.47
C TYR A 360 2.22 1.20 -13.02
N ASP A 361 2.00 0.02 -12.47
CA ASP A 361 2.76 -1.21 -12.71
C ASP A 361 2.49 -1.84 -14.09
N ALA A 362 3.11 -3.00 -14.34
CA ALA A 362 2.99 -3.72 -15.60
C ALA A 362 1.56 -4.23 -15.89
N GLN A 363 0.77 -4.54 -14.86
CA GLN A 363 -0.59 -5.05 -15.05
C GLN A 363 -1.53 -3.93 -15.46
N TRP A 364 -1.42 -2.78 -14.80
CA TRP A 364 -2.13 -1.57 -15.18
C TRP A 364 -1.86 -1.16 -16.64
N ARG A 365 -0.59 -1.25 -17.09
CA ARG A 365 -0.19 -0.93 -18.47
C ARG A 365 -0.78 -1.86 -19.54
N LYS A 366 -1.23 -3.07 -19.17
CA LYS A 366 -1.89 -4.01 -20.09
C LYS A 366 -3.34 -3.58 -20.40
N LEU A 367 -3.93 -2.75 -19.55
CA LEU A 367 -5.31 -2.31 -19.70
C LEU A 367 -5.40 -1.11 -20.66
N PRO A 368 -6.48 -1.01 -21.45
CA PRO A 368 -6.63 0.04 -22.44
C PRO A 368 -6.94 1.37 -21.77
N LEU A 369 -6.15 2.40 -22.06
CA LEU A 369 -6.46 3.77 -21.66
C LEU A 369 -7.78 4.25 -22.26
N PRO A 370 -8.48 5.20 -21.62
CA PRO A 370 -9.76 5.67 -22.12
C PRO A 370 -9.60 6.32 -23.49
N ALA A 371 -10.39 5.87 -24.48
CA ALA A 371 -10.37 6.35 -25.87
C ALA A 371 -10.84 7.81 -26.06
N VAL A 372 -10.95 8.57 -24.97
CA VAL A 372 -11.40 9.97 -24.95
C VAL A 372 -10.35 10.87 -25.60
N ARG A 373 -9.07 10.51 -25.47
CA ARG A 373 -7.92 11.23 -26.05
C ARG A 373 -6.88 10.22 -26.54
N SER A 374 -6.03 10.66 -27.44
CA SER A 374 -4.87 9.88 -27.91
C SER A 374 -3.72 10.05 -26.92
N TYR A 375 -3.84 9.41 -25.76
CA TYR A 375 -2.80 9.47 -24.73
C TYR A 375 -1.55 8.71 -25.17
N GLU A 376 -0.41 9.39 -25.13
CA GLU A 376 0.91 8.79 -25.19
C GLU A 376 1.43 8.55 -23.76
N VAL A 377 2.23 7.50 -23.57
CA VAL A 377 2.74 7.09 -22.26
C VAL A 377 4.27 7.14 -22.26
N VAL A 378 4.83 7.77 -21.22
CA VAL A 378 6.28 7.75 -20.93
C VAL A 378 6.48 7.09 -19.58
N SER A 379 7.11 5.92 -19.58
CA SER A 379 7.52 5.23 -18.36
C SER A 379 8.95 5.62 -17.97
N GLY A 380 9.15 5.91 -16.68
CA GLY A 380 10.47 6.18 -16.11
C GLY A 380 10.98 5.00 -15.27
N SER A 381 11.65 5.29 -14.15
CA SER A 381 12.06 4.29 -13.17
C SER A 381 10.87 3.78 -12.35
N GLY A 382 10.88 2.47 -12.07
CA GLY A 382 9.89 1.80 -11.22
C GLY A 382 8.48 1.90 -11.79
N ASN A 383 7.54 2.35 -10.97
CA ASN A 383 6.11 2.38 -11.28
C ASN A 383 5.60 3.79 -11.63
N ALA A 384 6.49 4.75 -11.88
CA ALA A 384 6.10 6.10 -12.28
C ALA A 384 5.93 6.18 -13.80
N SER A 385 4.89 6.86 -14.26
CA SER A 385 4.64 7.11 -15.67
C SER A 385 3.94 8.46 -15.86
N ILE A 386 4.11 9.05 -17.04
CA ILE A 386 3.43 10.27 -17.45
C ILE A 386 2.64 9.99 -18.71
N LEU A 387 1.35 10.32 -18.65
CA LEU A 387 0.43 10.27 -19.78
C LEU A 387 0.20 11.68 -20.29
N PHE A 388 0.18 11.88 -21.60
CA PHE A 388 -0.15 13.18 -22.17
C PHE A 388 -0.92 13.04 -23.48
N ASP A 389 -1.76 14.02 -23.79
CA ASP A 389 -2.53 14.03 -25.03
C ASP A 389 -1.62 14.35 -26.22
N GLY A 390 -1.35 13.34 -27.07
CA GLY A 390 -0.46 13.47 -28.23
C GLY A 390 -0.99 14.40 -29.33
N HIS A 391 -2.28 14.75 -29.31
CA HIS A 391 -2.84 15.78 -30.19
C HIS A 391 -2.58 17.19 -29.69
N VAL A 392 -2.35 17.36 -28.38
CA VAL A 392 -2.10 18.66 -27.75
C VAL A 392 -0.61 18.92 -27.59
N PHE A 393 0.15 17.87 -27.29
CA PHE A 393 1.59 17.95 -27.02
C PHE A 393 2.41 17.10 -27.97
N GLU A 394 3.62 17.56 -28.24
CA GLU A 394 4.70 16.72 -28.76
C GLU A 394 5.74 16.49 -27.67
N ARG A 395 6.28 15.27 -27.58
CA ARG A 395 7.40 14.95 -26.70
C ARG A 395 8.71 15.38 -27.34
N LEU A 396 9.52 16.11 -26.58
CA LEU A 396 10.90 16.44 -26.95
C LEU A 396 11.86 15.46 -26.25
N LEU A 397 12.70 14.79 -27.04
CA LEU A 397 13.71 13.85 -26.53
C LEU A 397 15.04 14.52 -26.19
N ALA A 398 15.32 15.67 -26.81
CA ALA A 398 16.55 16.42 -26.62
C ALA A 398 16.30 17.92 -26.79
N VAL A 399 17.15 18.73 -26.16
CA VAL A 399 17.24 20.19 -26.35
C VAL A 399 18.70 20.53 -26.62
N ALA A 400 18.97 21.19 -27.75
CA ALA A 400 20.33 21.54 -28.19
C ALA A 400 21.30 20.34 -28.15
N GLU A 401 20.88 19.21 -28.74
CA GLU A 401 21.64 17.95 -28.79
C GLU A 401 21.91 17.29 -27.43
N GLN A 402 21.36 17.83 -26.33
CA GLN A 402 21.42 17.20 -25.01
C GLN A 402 20.13 16.44 -24.74
N ASP A 403 20.26 15.16 -24.44
CA ASP A 403 19.13 14.28 -24.13
C ASP A 403 18.40 14.71 -22.86
N ILE A 404 17.08 14.63 -22.90
CA ILE A 404 16.23 14.77 -21.72
C ILE A 404 16.15 13.39 -21.06
N PRO A 405 16.61 13.24 -19.80
CA PRO A 405 16.53 11.97 -19.11
C PRO A 405 15.06 11.60 -18.90
N SER A 406 14.73 10.30 -18.99
CA SER A 406 13.37 9.81 -18.77
C SER A 406 13.00 9.64 -17.29
N GLN A 407 13.95 9.86 -16.38
CA GLN A 407 13.83 9.65 -14.94
C GLN A 407 14.79 10.55 -14.16
N VAL A 408 14.60 10.66 -12.84
CA VAL A 408 15.56 11.33 -11.95
C VAL A 408 16.78 10.44 -11.77
N GLU A 409 17.98 11.00 -11.97
CA GLU A 409 19.25 10.28 -11.90
C GLU A 409 19.91 10.40 -10.51
N GLY A 410 20.73 9.40 -10.14
CA GLY A 410 21.59 9.43 -8.94
C GLY A 410 21.32 8.32 -7.92
N GLU A 411 22.29 8.08 -7.02
CA GLU A 411 22.21 7.01 -5.99
C GLU A 411 21.05 7.18 -4.99
N ARG A 412 20.57 8.42 -4.84
CA ARG A 412 19.45 8.78 -3.97
C ARG A 412 18.23 9.21 -4.77
N ALA A 413 18.06 8.71 -5.99
CA ALA A 413 16.86 8.98 -6.79
C ALA A 413 15.57 8.48 -6.08
N PRO A 414 14.41 9.09 -6.37
CA PRO A 414 13.10 8.60 -5.92
C PRO A 414 12.91 7.10 -6.18
N LYS A 415 12.10 6.44 -5.34
CA LYS A 415 11.72 5.03 -5.48
C LYS A 415 11.14 4.77 -6.88
N SER A 416 10.36 5.71 -7.40
CA SER A 416 9.96 5.72 -8.81
C SER A 416 9.93 7.16 -9.31
N SER A 417 10.33 7.37 -10.56
CA SER A 417 10.25 8.70 -11.17
C SER A 417 10.13 8.62 -12.68
N ALA A 418 9.41 9.54 -13.29
CA ALA A 418 9.38 9.73 -14.73
C ALA A 418 9.57 11.22 -15.05
N VAL A 419 10.24 11.51 -16.15
CA VAL A 419 10.55 12.87 -16.60
C VAL A 419 10.23 12.98 -18.08
N VAL A 420 9.51 14.03 -18.47
CA VAL A 420 9.19 14.32 -19.86
C VAL A 420 9.23 15.82 -20.11
N LEU A 421 9.82 16.20 -21.25
CA LEU A 421 9.69 17.54 -21.78
C LEU A 421 8.67 17.51 -22.93
N LEU A 422 7.65 18.34 -22.82
CA LEU A 422 6.58 18.46 -23.80
C LEU A 422 6.60 19.85 -24.43
N ARG A 423 6.23 19.94 -25.70
CA ARG A 423 5.91 21.22 -26.35
C ARG A 423 4.44 21.25 -26.71
N HIS A 424 3.75 22.29 -26.25
CA HIS A 424 2.36 22.53 -26.62
C HIS A 424 2.28 22.89 -28.10
N ARG A 425 1.53 22.11 -28.89
CA ARG A 425 1.59 22.19 -30.36
C ARG A 425 1.09 23.52 -30.92
N SER A 426 0.10 24.15 -30.28
CA SER A 426 -0.50 25.39 -30.79
C SER A 426 0.21 26.66 -30.33
N SER A 427 0.74 26.69 -29.09
CA SER A 427 1.43 27.88 -28.55
C SER A 427 2.94 27.80 -28.61
N GLY A 428 3.52 26.61 -28.79
CA GLY A 428 4.96 26.36 -28.74
C GLY A 428 5.56 26.39 -27.33
N VAL A 429 4.75 26.65 -26.29
CA VAL A 429 5.20 26.69 -24.89
C VAL A 429 5.70 25.32 -24.44
N LEU A 430 6.84 25.30 -23.74
CA LEU A 430 7.38 24.07 -23.17
C LEU A 430 6.76 23.75 -21.81
N CYS A 431 6.60 22.47 -21.53
CA CYS A 431 6.17 21.94 -20.23
C CYS A 431 7.13 20.83 -19.80
N LEU A 432 7.89 21.06 -18.74
CA LEU A 432 8.68 20.03 -18.07
C LEU A 432 7.81 19.38 -17.01
N VAL A 433 7.51 18.10 -17.16
CA VAL A 433 6.65 17.35 -16.25
C VAL A 433 7.44 16.21 -15.63
N MET A 434 7.35 16.10 -14.31
CA MET A 434 7.96 15.02 -13.54
C MET A 434 6.91 14.32 -12.69
N ALA A 435 6.92 12.99 -12.71
CA ALA A 435 6.17 12.14 -11.79
C ALA A 435 7.14 11.56 -10.75
N VAL A 436 6.79 11.57 -9.46
CA VAL A 436 7.64 11.01 -8.40
C VAL A 436 6.88 10.20 -7.36
N HIS A 437 7.50 9.12 -6.90
CA HIS A 437 7.10 8.35 -5.74
C HIS A 437 8.31 8.26 -4.80
N LEU A 438 8.24 8.88 -3.63
CA LEU A 438 9.35 8.90 -2.66
C LEU A 438 9.33 7.67 -1.73
N GLU A 439 10.31 7.55 -0.84
CA GLU A 439 10.39 6.43 0.11
C GLU A 439 9.18 6.38 1.06
N SER A 440 8.52 5.23 1.12
CA SER A 440 7.41 4.97 2.04
C SER A 440 7.87 4.76 3.48
N GLY A 441 7.09 5.23 4.44
CA GLY A 441 7.29 4.91 5.86
C GLY A 441 6.85 6.05 6.77
N PRO A 442 6.50 5.75 8.03
CA PRO A 442 6.01 6.75 8.97
C PRO A 442 7.12 7.77 9.32
N PRO A 443 6.75 9.01 9.72
CA PRO A 443 7.71 10.02 10.18
C PRO A 443 8.56 9.57 11.39
N SER A 444 8.08 8.60 12.15
CA SER A 444 8.80 7.97 13.27
C SER A 444 10.07 7.21 12.84
N LYS A 445 10.15 6.81 11.56
CA LYS A 445 11.28 6.08 10.99
C LYS A 445 12.29 7.07 10.39
N THR A 446 13.23 7.54 11.21
CA THR A 446 14.25 8.53 10.83
C THR A 446 15.02 8.18 9.55
N SER A 447 15.28 6.90 9.29
CA SER A 447 15.95 6.49 8.03
C SER A 447 15.10 6.74 6.79
N ALA A 448 13.77 6.57 6.86
CA ALA A 448 12.86 6.87 5.76
C ALA A 448 12.77 8.38 5.52
N VAL A 449 12.63 9.18 6.58
CA VAL A 449 12.60 10.65 6.51
C VAL A 449 13.89 11.20 5.88
N ARG A 450 15.06 10.70 6.29
CA ARG A 450 16.35 11.07 5.68
C ARG A 450 16.42 10.69 4.21
N LEU A 451 15.92 9.51 3.85
CA LEU A 451 15.91 9.07 2.45
C LEU A 451 14.98 9.92 1.60
N ARG A 452 13.76 10.24 2.06
CA ARG A 452 12.86 11.17 1.38
C ARG A 452 13.48 12.55 1.19
N SER A 453 14.18 13.06 2.19
CA SER A 453 14.91 14.33 2.08
C SER A 453 15.99 14.28 0.99
N ALA A 454 16.81 13.22 0.96
CA ALA A 454 17.83 13.03 -0.07
C ALA A 454 17.22 12.85 -1.47
N GLN A 455 16.09 12.15 -1.59
CA GLN A 455 15.35 11.97 -2.84
C GLN A 455 14.74 13.27 -3.34
N THR A 456 14.20 14.08 -2.44
CA THR A 456 13.71 15.42 -2.76
C THR A 456 14.85 16.30 -3.24
N GLN A 457 16.04 16.24 -2.63
CA GLN A 457 17.21 16.97 -3.12
C GLN A 457 17.62 16.52 -4.52
N ALA A 458 17.65 15.21 -4.81
CA ALA A 458 17.96 14.68 -6.15
C ALA A 458 16.95 15.13 -7.21
N LEU A 459 15.66 15.18 -6.83
CA LEU A 459 14.59 15.71 -7.65
C LEU A 459 14.80 17.20 -7.97
N LEU A 460 15.03 18.03 -6.95
CA LEU A 460 15.27 19.47 -7.10
C LEU A 460 16.53 19.75 -7.95
N ALA A 461 17.60 18.98 -7.75
CA ALA A 461 18.81 19.07 -8.57
C ALA A 461 18.55 18.71 -10.04
N SER A 462 17.68 17.73 -10.31
CA SER A 462 17.29 17.35 -11.67
C SER A 462 16.46 18.46 -12.34
N VAL A 463 15.52 19.07 -11.61
CA VAL A 463 14.78 20.25 -12.08
C VAL A 463 15.76 21.37 -12.40
N ALA A 464 16.67 21.72 -11.48
CA ALA A 464 17.64 22.79 -11.66
C ALA A 464 18.56 22.56 -12.87
N LYS A 465 19.04 21.33 -13.08
CA LYS A 465 19.86 20.95 -14.24
C LYS A 465 19.10 21.17 -15.55
N LEU A 466 17.86 20.70 -15.64
CA LEU A 466 17.03 20.87 -16.83
C LEU A 466 16.60 22.32 -17.05
N ALA A 467 16.32 23.05 -15.98
CA ALA A 467 16.02 24.48 -16.04
C ALA A 467 17.22 25.29 -16.55
N ALA A 468 18.43 24.98 -16.08
CA ALA A 468 19.66 25.59 -16.57
C ALA A 468 19.90 25.30 -18.07
N LEU A 469 19.66 24.07 -18.51
CA LEU A 469 19.73 23.70 -19.92
C LEU A 469 18.75 24.51 -20.76
N LEU A 470 17.46 24.51 -20.40
CA LEU A 470 16.42 25.25 -21.13
C LEU A 470 16.70 26.77 -21.16
N ARG A 471 17.13 27.34 -20.03
CA ARG A 471 17.49 28.76 -19.94
C ARG A 471 18.70 29.11 -20.81
N SER A 472 19.70 28.22 -20.90
CA SER A 472 20.86 28.43 -21.78
C SER A 472 20.48 28.51 -23.26
N GLN A 473 19.32 27.96 -23.63
CA GLN A 473 18.74 28.03 -24.98
C GLN A 473 17.73 29.17 -25.15
N GLY A 474 17.51 29.99 -24.11
CA GLY A 474 16.52 31.07 -24.13
C GLY A 474 15.07 30.59 -24.12
N GLU A 475 14.84 29.34 -23.74
CA GLU A 475 13.51 28.74 -23.74
C GLU A 475 12.67 29.17 -22.54
N ARG A 476 11.35 29.24 -22.74
CA ARG A 476 10.36 29.43 -21.68
C ARG A 476 9.65 28.13 -21.39
N CYS A 477 9.48 27.81 -20.11
CA CYS A 477 8.95 26.51 -19.71
C CYS A 477 8.06 26.62 -18.47
N ALA A 478 6.92 25.93 -18.49
CA ALA A 478 6.16 25.61 -17.28
C ALA A 478 6.73 24.33 -16.67
N VAL A 479 7.00 24.33 -15.37
CA VAL A 479 7.54 23.18 -14.66
C VAL A 479 6.46 22.60 -13.75
N PHE A 480 6.20 21.31 -13.85
CA PHE A 480 5.26 20.58 -13.00
C PHE A 480 5.92 19.34 -12.39
N VAL A 481 5.75 19.17 -11.09
CA VAL A 481 6.19 17.99 -10.35
C VAL A 481 4.99 17.42 -9.60
N GLY A 482 4.44 16.32 -10.08
CA GLY A 482 3.31 15.61 -9.46
C GLY A 482 3.75 14.29 -8.84
N GLY A 483 3.20 13.90 -7.69
CA GLY A 483 3.63 12.64 -7.10
C GLY A 483 3.06 12.32 -5.73
N ASP A 484 3.27 11.06 -5.33
CA ASP A 484 3.16 10.60 -3.95
C ASP A 484 4.50 10.84 -3.24
N PHE A 485 4.54 11.88 -2.42
CA PHE A 485 5.73 12.25 -1.69
C PHE A 485 5.92 11.45 -0.40
N ASN A 486 4.94 10.62 0.00
CA ASN A 486 4.95 9.83 1.24
C ASN A 486 5.30 10.64 2.50
N ALA A 487 5.06 11.95 2.48
CA ALA A 487 5.40 12.91 3.52
C ALA A 487 4.39 14.05 3.52
N VAL A 488 3.99 14.49 4.70
CA VAL A 488 3.17 15.70 4.87
C VAL A 488 4.03 16.95 4.76
N ARG A 489 3.41 18.12 4.56
CA ARG A 489 4.12 19.40 4.36
C ARG A 489 5.09 19.71 5.49
N GLU A 490 4.65 19.46 6.72
CA GLU A 490 5.36 19.69 7.96
C GLU A 490 6.65 18.87 8.03
N GLU A 491 6.70 17.70 7.39
CA GLU A 491 7.93 16.89 7.33
C GLU A 491 8.98 17.56 6.44
N PHE A 492 8.59 18.25 5.36
CA PHE A 492 9.53 19.02 4.55
C PHE A 492 10.09 20.22 5.30
N ILE A 493 9.34 20.75 6.28
CA ILE A 493 9.77 21.86 7.12
C ILE A 493 10.61 21.33 8.29
N SER A 494 10.06 20.47 9.14
CA SER A 494 10.70 20.11 10.40
C SER A 494 11.41 18.76 10.35
N GLY A 495 11.33 18.02 9.24
CA GLY A 495 11.77 16.62 9.20
C GLY A 495 10.95 15.81 10.19
N ASN A 496 11.63 15.09 11.08
CA ASN A 496 11.01 14.40 12.21
C ASN A 496 11.58 14.85 13.57
N THR A 497 11.93 16.14 13.68
CA THR A 497 12.31 16.75 14.97
C THR A 497 11.11 16.87 15.92
N PRO A 498 11.31 17.19 17.21
CA PRO A 498 10.20 17.47 18.13
C PRO A 498 9.18 18.47 17.58
N ASP A 499 9.65 19.54 16.93
CA ASP A 499 8.81 20.57 16.29
C ASP A 499 7.78 19.98 15.31
N PHE A 500 8.11 18.89 14.59
CA PHE A 500 7.17 18.19 13.72
C PHE A 500 5.97 17.65 14.52
N TYR A 501 6.23 16.98 15.64
CA TYR A 501 5.21 16.34 16.48
C TYR A 501 4.42 17.34 17.33
N GLU A 502 4.79 18.61 17.32
CA GLU A 502 4.05 19.71 17.94
C GLU A 502 3.12 20.43 16.95
N THR A 503 3.21 20.11 15.66
CA THR A 503 2.35 20.73 14.64
C THR A 503 0.89 20.24 14.72
N PRO A 504 -0.11 21.09 14.43
CA PRO A 504 -1.52 20.71 14.47
C PRO A 504 -1.83 19.44 13.67
N ASP A 505 -1.26 19.31 12.47
CA ASP A 505 -1.51 18.18 11.56
C ASP A 505 -0.87 16.87 12.04
N ALA A 506 0.29 16.93 12.73
CA ALA A 506 0.89 15.74 13.33
C ALA A 506 0.21 15.29 14.64
N VAL A 507 -0.39 16.24 15.37
CA VAL A 507 -1.06 16.02 16.67
C VAL A 507 -2.51 15.54 16.49
N GLN A 508 -3.10 15.65 15.30
CA GLN A 508 -4.47 15.18 15.08
C GLN A 508 -4.60 13.70 15.50
N PRO A 509 -5.61 13.34 16.33
CA PRO A 509 -5.79 11.98 16.83
C PRO A 509 -5.85 10.92 15.73
N GLU A 510 -6.30 11.32 14.54
CA GLU A 510 -6.49 10.47 13.36
C GLU A 510 -5.21 10.33 12.52
N ALA A 511 -4.34 11.35 12.49
CA ALA A 511 -3.01 11.26 11.86
C ALA A 511 -2.02 10.48 12.75
N GLY A 512 -2.08 10.68 14.07
CA GLY A 512 -1.52 9.80 15.09
C GLY A 512 -0.03 9.47 14.94
N TYR A 513 0.79 10.39 14.43
CA TYR A 513 2.22 10.16 14.27
C TYR A 513 2.90 10.01 15.63
N ARG A 514 3.75 8.99 15.77
CA ARG A 514 4.50 8.73 17.00
C ARG A 514 5.93 9.25 16.87
N ALA A 515 6.46 9.86 17.94
CA ALA A 515 7.87 10.21 17.99
C ALA A 515 8.77 8.97 17.84
N PRO A 516 10.01 9.12 17.32
CA PRO A 516 10.96 8.02 17.26
C PRO A 516 11.25 7.47 18.66
N PRO A 517 11.41 6.14 18.84
CA PRO A 517 11.71 5.56 20.15
C PRO A 517 13.08 6.05 20.66
N CYS A 518 13.17 6.51 21.91
CA CYS A 518 14.43 7.00 22.51
C CYS A 518 15.54 5.93 22.50
N GLY A 519 16.73 6.29 21.98
CA GLY A 519 17.88 5.41 21.81
C GLY A 519 19.08 6.15 21.18
N PRO A 520 20.31 5.61 21.31
CA PRO A 520 21.54 6.31 20.88
C PRO A 520 21.69 6.47 19.36
N SER A 521 20.92 5.74 18.55
CA SER A 521 20.82 5.88 17.09
C SER A 521 19.57 6.65 16.62
N SER A 522 18.71 7.05 17.54
CA SER A 522 17.41 7.70 17.28
C SER A 522 17.33 9.15 17.75
N GLU A 523 18.41 9.70 18.32
CA GLU A 523 18.52 11.15 18.39
C GLU A 523 18.44 11.74 16.97
N PRO A 524 17.56 12.73 16.73
CA PRO A 524 17.58 13.51 15.51
C PRO A 524 18.95 14.20 15.44
N SER A 525 19.90 13.54 14.77
CA SER A 525 21.24 14.08 14.58
C SER A 525 21.13 15.49 14.00
N PRO A 526 22.01 16.44 14.35
CA PRO A 526 22.11 17.73 13.64
C PRO A 526 22.30 17.58 12.12
N SER A 527 22.60 16.38 11.61
CA SER A 527 22.63 16.01 10.18
C SER A 527 21.28 15.60 9.57
N SER A 528 20.17 15.55 10.33
CA SER A 528 18.81 15.61 9.78
C SER A 528 18.39 17.04 9.42
N ARG A 529 19.31 18.02 9.52
CA ARG A 529 19.16 19.36 8.95
C ARG A 529 18.91 19.26 7.45
N ARG A 530 17.93 20.05 7.00
CA ARG A 530 17.39 20.04 5.64
C ARG A 530 18.51 20.15 4.59
N ALA A 531 18.47 19.31 3.58
CA ALA A 531 19.37 19.40 2.43
C ALA A 531 18.95 20.49 1.41
N PHE A 532 17.76 21.06 1.60
CA PHE A 532 17.16 22.09 0.76
C PHE A 532 16.33 23.05 1.62
N GLN A 533 16.09 24.27 1.15
CA GLN A 533 15.22 25.22 1.82
C GLN A 533 13.76 24.93 1.49
N SER A 534 12.90 25.02 2.51
CA SER A 534 11.47 24.75 2.41
C SER A 534 10.69 25.72 3.31
N SER A 535 9.49 26.09 2.89
CA SER A 535 8.59 26.96 3.65
C SER A 535 7.13 26.63 3.35
N LEU A 536 6.22 27.17 4.16
CA LEU A 536 4.81 27.25 3.83
C LEU A 536 4.52 28.64 3.28
N GLY A 537 3.80 28.71 2.16
CA GLY A 537 3.30 29.96 1.61
C GLY A 537 2.12 30.54 2.41
N PRO A 538 1.60 31.71 2.00
CA PRO A 538 0.55 32.41 2.74
C PRO A 538 -0.75 31.62 2.94
N CYS A 539 -1.05 30.66 2.06
CA CYS A 539 -2.24 29.80 2.14
C CYS A 539 -1.93 28.42 2.75
N GLY A 540 -0.72 28.22 3.29
CA GLY A 540 -0.25 26.94 3.82
C GLY A 540 0.21 25.96 2.75
N GLU A 541 0.40 26.41 1.51
CA GLU A 541 0.94 25.61 0.41
C GLU A 541 2.44 25.31 0.63
N LEU A 542 2.88 24.11 0.25
CA LEU A 542 4.29 23.73 0.34
C LEU A 542 5.12 24.50 -0.71
N CYS A 543 6.19 25.15 -0.27
CA CYS A 543 7.18 25.81 -1.13
C CYS A 543 8.54 25.13 -0.95
N LEU A 544 9.09 24.60 -2.05
CA LEU A 544 10.43 24.00 -2.10
C LEU A 544 11.36 24.92 -2.88
N SER A 545 12.48 25.31 -2.29
CA SER A 545 13.48 26.10 -3.00
C SER A 545 14.09 25.26 -4.12
N CYS A 546 14.12 25.81 -5.32
CA CYS A 546 14.68 25.16 -6.49
C CYS A 546 15.50 26.18 -7.26
N ASP A 547 16.80 25.91 -7.40
CA ASP A 547 17.64 26.73 -8.25
C ASP A 547 17.17 26.60 -9.70
N GLY A 548 17.30 27.68 -10.45
CA GLY A 548 17.05 27.66 -11.88
C GLY A 548 15.60 27.93 -12.29
N VAL A 549 14.59 27.82 -11.43
CA VAL A 549 13.22 28.29 -11.76
C VAL A 549 13.05 29.78 -11.44
N ASP A 550 12.01 30.41 -11.98
CA ASP A 550 11.68 31.80 -11.69
C ASP A 550 11.21 31.92 -10.22
N GLU A 551 11.51 33.04 -9.58
CA GLU A 551 11.35 33.27 -8.12
C GLU A 551 12.14 32.32 -7.18
N GLY A 552 12.73 31.24 -7.70
CA GLY A 552 13.51 30.26 -6.93
C GLY A 552 12.68 29.26 -6.12
N TRP A 553 11.38 29.11 -6.43
CA TRP A 553 10.46 28.24 -5.68
C TRP A 553 9.59 27.38 -6.59
N LEU A 554 9.53 26.08 -6.28
CA LEU A 554 8.43 25.20 -6.68
C LEU A 554 7.33 25.30 -5.62
N ARG A 555 6.11 25.68 -6.05
CA ARG A 555 4.98 25.95 -5.15
C ARG A 555 3.89 24.92 -5.34
N GLU A 556 3.32 24.42 -4.26
CA GLU A 556 2.19 23.51 -4.31
C GLU A 556 0.93 24.21 -4.82
N VAL A 557 0.44 23.72 -5.96
CA VAL A 557 -0.79 24.22 -6.59
C VAL A 557 -1.99 23.35 -6.31
N SER A 558 -1.80 22.10 -5.90
CA SER A 558 -2.89 21.19 -5.50
C SER A 558 -3.72 21.69 -4.31
N ARG A 559 -3.20 22.62 -3.50
CA ARG A 559 -3.91 23.27 -2.37
C ARG A 559 -4.50 24.65 -2.70
N ALA A 560 -4.07 25.30 -3.79
CA ALA A 560 -4.35 26.71 -4.05
C ALA A 560 -5.87 26.98 -4.15
N GLY A 561 -6.44 27.67 -3.15
CA GLY A 561 -7.86 28.07 -3.11
C GLY A 561 -8.74 27.31 -2.09
N ALA A 562 -8.20 26.29 -1.41
CA ALA A 562 -8.92 25.65 -0.30
C ALA A 562 -8.94 26.57 0.93
N PRO A 563 -10.09 26.74 1.64
CA PRO A 563 -10.15 27.55 2.85
C PRO A 563 -9.13 27.08 3.88
N ALA A 564 -8.47 28.02 4.57
CA ALA A 564 -7.59 27.68 5.69
C ALA A 564 -8.37 26.80 6.70
N GLY A 565 -7.85 25.60 7.00
CA GLY A 565 -8.49 24.63 7.89
C GLY A 565 -9.44 23.63 7.21
N SER A 566 -9.57 23.61 5.87
CA SER A 566 -10.24 22.50 5.19
C SER A 566 -9.44 21.21 5.41
N SER A 567 -10.07 20.18 5.99
CA SER A 567 -9.51 18.83 6.07
C SER A 567 -9.40 18.26 4.66
N LEU A 568 -8.23 18.46 4.05
CA LEU A 568 -7.88 17.88 2.76
C LEU A 568 -7.29 16.49 3.02
N CYS A 569 -7.76 15.51 2.28
CA CYS A 569 -7.29 14.13 2.33
C CYS A 569 -6.84 13.72 0.93
N SER A 570 -5.59 13.29 0.81
CA SER A 570 -5.11 12.62 -0.40
C SER A 570 -4.84 11.14 -0.19
N ARG A 571 -4.80 10.67 1.07
CA ARG A 571 -4.58 9.27 1.45
C ARG A 571 -5.75 8.75 2.27
N ALA A 572 -6.39 7.68 1.81
CA ALA A 572 -7.53 7.11 2.49
C ALA A 572 -7.21 6.62 3.91
N GLY A 573 -8.17 6.75 4.82
CA GLY A 573 -8.05 6.30 6.21
C GLY A 573 -7.30 7.25 7.14
N ALA A 574 -6.88 8.43 6.66
CA ALA A 574 -6.33 9.48 7.50
C ALA A 574 -6.57 10.86 6.86
N PRO A 575 -6.80 11.93 7.66
CA PRO A 575 -6.94 13.29 7.15
C PRO A 575 -5.58 13.90 6.79
N VAL A 576 -4.82 13.24 5.90
CA VAL A 576 -3.45 13.64 5.54
C VAL A 576 -3.32 13.89 4.04
N VAL A 577 -2.45 14.84 3.69
CA VAL A 577 -2.08 15.14 2.30
C VAL A 577 -0.61 14.79 2.10
N ILE A 578 -0.37 13.82 1.22
CA ILE A 578 0.97 13.37 0.81
C ILE A 578 1.16 13.40 -0.71
N ASP A 579 0.09 13.63 -1.45
CA ASP A 579 0.09 13.77 -2.90
C ASP A 579 0.06 15.24 -3.27
N PHE A 580 1.05 15.67 -4.04
CA PHE A 580 1.22 17.08 -4.39
C PHE A 580 1.37 17.25 -5.89
N ILE A 581 0.89 18.39 -6.39
CA ILE A 581 1.37 18.98 -7.64
C ILE A 581 2.08 20.28 -7.27
N LEU A 582 3.38 20.33 -7.52
CA LEU A 582 4.19 21.53 -7.42
C LEU A 582 4.35 22.13 -8.82
N ALA A 583 4.28 23.46 -8.92
CA ALA A 583 4.49 24.18 -10.17
C ALA A 583 5.47 25.34 -10.01
N ALA A 584 6.14 25.67 -11.11
CA ALA A 584 6.95 26.87 -11.26
C ALA A 584 7.01 27.28 -12.74
N SER A 585 7.54 28.47 -12.98
CA SER A 585 7.80 29.01 -14.32
C SER A 585 9.32 29.13 -14.55
N LEU A 586 9.73 29.15 -15.81
CA LEU A 586 11.11 29.34 -16.24
C LEU A 586 11.16 30.31 -17.43
N GLY A 587 11.99 31.35 -17.32
CA GLY A 587 12.25 32.27 -18.43
C GLY A 587 11.19 33.36 -18.61
N TYR A 588 10.31 33.53 -17.62
CA TYR A 588 9.33 34.61 -17.57
C TYR A 588 9.87 35.76 -16.70
N ALA A 589 9.78 36.99 -17.22
CA ALA A 589 10.18 38.16 -16.44
C ALA A 589 9.15 38.40 -15.32
N SER A 590 9.60 38.73 -14.11
CA SER A 590 8.76 38.84 -12.89
C SER A 590 7.57 39.81 -13.00
N GLU A 591 7.61 40.77 -13.93
CA GLU A 591 6.52 41.74 -14.16
C GLU A 591 5.47 41.26 -15.16
N CYS A 592 5.75 40.16 -15.87
CA CYS A 592 4.94 39.63 -16.96
C CYS A 592 4.85 38.10 -16.91
N ASP A 593 4.73 37.48 -15.73
CA ASP A 593 4.54 36.02 -15.66
C ASP A 593 3.08 35.68 -16.04
N PRO A 594 2.82 35.09 -17.23
CA PRO A 594 1.49 34.66 -17.61
C PRO A 594 1.13 33.32 -16.94
N PHE A 595 2.09 32.63 -16.34
CA PHE A 595 1.89 31.33 -15.75
C PHE A 595 1.11 31.46 -14.44
N LYS A 596 -0.15 31.06 -14.48
CA LYS A 596 -1.01 30.92 -13.31
C LYS A 596 -1.57 29.53 -13.28
N ALA A 597 -1.29 28.83 -12.19
CA ALA A 597 -1.82 27.50 -11.91
C ALA A 597 -2.70 27.55 -10.66
N GLU A 598 -3.88 26.97 -10.74
CA GLU A 598 -4.90 26.95 -9.68
C GLU A 598 -5.31 25.50 -9.39
N SER A 599 -5.65 25.20 -8.13
CA SER A 599 -6.15 23.87 -7.76
C SER A 599 -7.50 23.62 -8.43
N VAL A 600 -7.74 22.37 -8.82
CA VAL A 600 -9.06 21.92 -9.26
C VAL A 600 -9.50 20.76 -8.39
N ALA A 601 -10.65 20.91 -7.73
CA ALA A 601 -11.25 19.84 -6.95
C ALA A 601 -11.75 18.73 -7.87
N ILE A 602 -11.19 17.53 -7.70
CA ILE A 602 -11.70 16.29 -8.32
C ILE A 602 -12.73 15.62 -7.41
N ALA A 603 -12.38 15.47 -6.14
CA ALA A 603 -13.28 14.96 -5.10
C ALA A 603 -14.05 16.10 -4.44
N THR A 604 -15.34 15.88 -4.22
CA THR A 604 -16.18 16.76 -3.38
C THR A 604 -15.72 16.75 -1.93
N LEU A 605 -16.12 17.75 -1.14
CA LEU A 605 -15.78 17.80 0.29
C LEU A 605 -16.37 16.62 1.06
N GLU A 606 -17.53 16.10 0.64
CA GLU A 606 -18.15 14.92 1.25
C GLU A 606 -17.32 13.66 0.97
N GLU A 607 -16.88 13.46 -0.27
CA GLU A 607 -16.01 12.33 -0.63
C GLU A 607 -14.65 12.40 0.06
N GLN A 608 -14.07 13.60 0.21
CA GLN A 608 -12.83 13.79 0.99
C GLN A 608 -13.01 13.42 2.46
N LYS A 609 -14.15 13.78 3.07
CA LYS A 609 -14.48 13.38 4.44
C LYS A 609 -14.73 11.87 4.56
N GLU A 610 -15.45 11.29 3.60
CA GLU A 610 -15.71 9.86 3.56
C GLU A 610 -14.38 9.09 3.44
N ALA A 611 -13.45 9.56 2.60
CA ALA A 611 -12.14 8.97 2.41
C ALA A 611 -11.16 9.21 3.58
N ALA A 612 -11.31 10.31 4.32
CA ALA A 612 -10.52 10.57 5.52
C ALA A 612 -10.92 9.69 6.70
N ASP A 613 -12.14 9.12 6.68
CA ASP A 613 -12.65 8.24 7.73
C ASP A 613 -11.67 7.09 7.99
N LYS A 614 -11.14 7.00 9.20
CA LYS A 614 -10.13 6.00 9.55
C LYS A 614 -10.61 4.57 9.32
N ASP A 615 -11.87 4.33 9.63
CA ASP A 615 -12.40 2.98 9.64
C ASP A 615 -12.86 2.56 8.21
N GLY A 616 -13.23 3.52 7.36
CA GLY A 616 -13.99 3.30 6.12
C GLY A 616 -13.51 3.98 4.87
N GLY A 617 -12.58 4.91 5.03
CA GLY A 617 -12.12 5.76 3.96
C GLY A 617 -11.46 4.98 2.84
N LEU A 618 -10.80 3.85 3.16
CA LEU A 618 -10.23 2.97 2.14
C LEU A 618 -11.31 2.36 1.24
N ALA A 619 -12.42 1.90 1.82
CA ALA A 619 -13.54 1.35 1.05
C ALA A 619 -14.16 2.42 0.14
N ALA A 620 -14.31 3.63 0.66
CA ALA A 620 -14.82 4.78 -0.07
C ALA A 620 -13.89 5.18 -1.22
N ALA A 621 -12.59 5.37 -0.96
CA ALA A 621 -11.62 5.82 -1.95
C ALA A 621 -11.48 4.81 -3.10
N VAL A 622 -11.41 3.51 -2.81
CA VAL A 622 -11.35 2.47 -3.85
C VAL A 622 -12.64 2.44 -4.67
N ARG A 623 -13.81 2.55 -4.01
CA ARG A 623 -15.11 2.59 -4.70
C ARG A 623 -15.22 3.79 -5.64
N LEU A 624 -14.75 4.97 -5.22
CA LEU A 624 -14.90 6.24 -5.92
C LEU A 624 -13.82 6.44 -7.00
N PHE A 625 -12.56 6.18 -6.66
CA PHE A 625 -11.39 6.54 -7.48
C PHE A 625 -10.57 5.33 -7.94
N GLY A 626 -10.86 4.13 -7.44
CA GLY A 626 -10.09 2.92 -7.78
C GLY A 626 -8.72 2.86 -7.11
N SER A 627 -8.50 3.68 -6.08
CA SER A 627 -7.21 3.83 -5.40
C SER A 627 -7.40 4.05 -3.90
N ASP A 628 -6.36 3.76 -3.12
CA ASP A 628 -6.26 4.15 -1.71
C ASP A 628 -5.77 5.60 -1.53
N HIS A 629 -5.65 6.35 -2.63
CA HIS A 629 -5.43 7.78 -2.69
C HIS A 629 -6.55 8.51 -3.42
N LEU A 630 -6.71 9.79 -3.11
CA LEU A 630 -7.57 10.71 -3.84
C LEU A 630 -6.73 11.48 -4.86
N PRO A 631 -7.16 11.55 -6.13
CA PRO A 631 -6.43 12.29 -7.14
C PRO A 631 -6.42 13.79 -6.82
N VAL A 632 -5.29 14.43 -7.09
CA VAL A 632 -5.13 15.89 -6.99
C VAL A 632 -4.92 16.47 -8.38
N ALA A 633 -5.43 17.68 -8.62
CA ALA A 633 -5.38 18.28 -9.94
C ALA A 633 -5.12 19.78 -9.88
N CYS A 634 -4.61 20.31 -10.98
CA CYS A 634 -4.53 21.74 -11.21
C CYS A 634 -4.87 22.08 -12.66
N ALA A 635 -5.19 23.35 -12.86
CA ALA A 635 -5.35 23.94 -14.17
C ALA A 635 -4.39 25.12 -14.30
N ALA A 636 -3.66 25.19 -15.42
CA ALA A 636 -2.61 26.16 -15.65
C ALA A 636 -2.83 26.90 -16.97
N ARG A 637 -2.68 28.21 -16.96
CA ARG A 637 -2.65 29.01 -18.19
C ARG A 637 -1.24 28.99 -18.77
N LEU A 638 -1.12 28.54 -20.02
CA LEU A 638 0.13 28.44 -20.76
C LEU A 638 0.36 29.65 -21.66
#